data_AF-A0A3A0AQX5-F1
#
_entry.id   AF-A0A3A0AQX5-F1
#
_cell.length_a   1.000
_cell.length_b   1.000
_cell.length_c   1.000
_cell.angle_alpha   90.00
_cell.angle_beta   90.00
_cell.angle_gamma   90.00
#
_symmetry.space_group_name_H-M   'P 1'
#
loop_
_entity.id
_entity.type
_entity.pdbx_description
1 polymer ?
#
loop_
_entity_poly.entity_id
_entity_poly.type
_entity_poly.pdbx_seq_one_letter_code
_entity_poly.pdbx_strand_id
1 'polypeptide(L)'
;MSGMLHCPSCGTELATSARFCPGCGRPRTWVHELLMREAQRSGRPYQELLDELHLADLRSGYARLQALDQRLAQVEALVGIAPAPAPPQQAPPAPEAPVSVAVEPVPTAEAITPPARPEPAPPVGTPAPAPSRPPLDIEALLSGRVLAIVGGLALLVGMVFFLSLAFSRGWIGPTGRVVIGFLAGLALFAGGAWLVDRRERVLGFVLTAVGLGVLSIAFLAATRLYDLVPVWAGLVGVLAVVACAAVVAIRSGSQVIAAFGLVAALAAPPLLGARADAPTVAFLAIVLCGTTAIALYRSWRWLPGIAFFLSGVQVLDFMASDASVAARLLAAAGFWLLNAVAAGGEEFRVRTYRLRVTSTTLLVLNAAMVVGSGMGVLGEQHDEWRGAYLLGVALAHAAIGGYFLKVAGSRHPFGMLACGTGVAVFTMAVPVQAGGSWVAVAWASEAVALTWLYRRLGNPFAAAAALFLGMLAVAHLLLIEYPFFSIAHPDNPGLPFASVDGLTLAYMLGCLVSAGWLLRSRAASGVLAALGVLLWAYALPFEADRVVTIGGCAALSVATTWVTRRFLLDGAHVFGVPPSGTAWYAARAPIAAGWLAGGGAYLYALWLQVPPAGERFHYPATPFTDERTVLFALLSAAAAANGLLAGGRVARQCGVVLAFVTLAVLLPLELRPAALVVGWAVLVAGLWTLARRLPGDAGAYVPAAMVLLALAALVAVLRVAPLSRLTVDAVSSLDHPLFLSGATAALGATALAATFGSWTVRHTVPNLSVALAVAAAALCVYLLSVGVVDAFQVRVGGGRALEELQKQAQVALSILWGVLGGAAFIFGVARRVKVARLFGLLLLAITTVKVFLFDLASLDAAYRVLSFIGLGILLLVSSWFYRRLSPDRIDVPP
;
A
#
# COMPACT_ATOMS: atom_id res chain seq x y z
N MET A 1 38.23 -16.40 -14.63
CA MET A 1 38.88 -17.40 -15.51
C MET A 1 38.85 -16.85 -16.92
N SER A 2 40.01 -16.69 -17.56
CA SER A 2 40.12 -16.27 -18.97
C SER A 2 39.28 -17.21 -19.83
N GLY A 3 38.47 -16.70 -20.76
CA GLY A 3 37.42 -17.45 -21.48
C GLY A 3 37.89 -18.50 -22.49
N MET A 4 39.01 -19.17 -22.25
CA MET A 4 39.54 -20.28 -23.06
C MET A 4 39.84 -21.48 -22.17
N LEU A 5 39.39 -22.66 -22.59
CA LEU A 5 39.61 -23.94 -21.90
C LEU A 5 40.51 -24.83 -22.75
N HIS A 6 41.46 -25.56 -22.16
CA HIS A 6 42.28 -26.53 -22.88
C HIS A 6 41.61 -27.91 -22.86
N CYS A 7 41.56 -28.58 -24.02
CA CYS A 7 41.09 -29.95 -24.08
C CYS A 7 42.07 -30.87 -23.32
N PRO A 8 41.65 -31.60 -22.28
CA PRO A 8 42.54 -32.47 -21.53
C PRO A 8 43.04 -33.68 -22.33
N SER A 9 42.44 -33.95 -23.50
CA SER A 9 42.78 -35.08 -24.35
C SER A 9 43.84 -34.77 -25.41
N CYS A 10 43.92 -33.51 -25.88
CA CYS A 10 44.81 -33.13 -26.99
C CYS A 10 45.44 -31.73 -26.85
N GLY A 11 45.15 -31.00 -25.77
CA GLY A 11 45.74 -29.69 -25.47
C GLY A 11 45.18 -28.50 -26.25
N THR A 12 44.33 -28.72 -27.26
CA THR A 12 43.76 -27.64 -28.09
C THR A 12 42.97 -26.63 -27.23
N GLU A 13 43.24 -25.34 -27.43
CA GLU A 13 42.47 -24.24 -26.83
C GLU A 13 41.07 -24.15 -27.46
N LEU A 14 40.08 -24.02 -26.59
CA LEU A 14 38.67 -24.03 -26.96
C LEU A 14 38.01 -22.76 -26.43
N ALA A 15 37.26 -22.10 -27.31
CA ALA A 15 36.26 -21.13 -26.88
C ALA A 15 35.22 -21.84 -26.01
N THR A 16 34.75 -21.19 -24.93
CA THR A 16 33.77 -21.78 -24.02
C THR A 16 32.50 -22.23 -24.74
N SER A 17 32.14 -21.69 -25.90
CA SER A 17 30.94 -22.10 -26.65
C SER A 17 31.09 -23.37 -27.52
N ALA A 18 32.28 -23.98 -27.64
CA ALA A 18 32.50 -25.09 -28.58
C ALA A 18 31.89 -26.43 -28.08
N ARG A 19 30.96 -27.02 -28.85
CA ARG A 19 30.28 -28.29 -28.49
C ARG A 19 31.16 -29.54 -28.65
N PHE A 20 32.14 -29.48 -29.56
CA PHE A 20 33.12 -30.54 -29.82
C PHE A 20 34.51 -29.92 -29.94
N CYS A 21 35.55 -30.65 -29.54
CA CYS A 21 36.92 -30.22 -29.77
C CYS A 21 37.27 -30.39 -31.26
N PRO A 22 37.72 -29.33 -31.97
CA PRO A 22 38.07 -29.44 -33.39
C PRO A 22 39.36 -30.25 -33.60
N GLY A 23 40.23 -30.36 -32.60
CA GLY A 23 41.45 -31.15 -32.68
C GLY A 23 41.24 -32.66 -32.63
N CYS A 24 40.36 -33.15 -31.74
CA CYS A 24 40.18 -34.59 -31.52
C CYS A 24 38.72 -35.10 -31.61
N GLY A 25 37.77 -34.24 -31.96
CA GLY A 25 36.34 -34.58 -32.09
C GLY A 25 35.62 -34.87 -30.77
N ARG A 26 36.30 -34.78 -29.62
CA ARG A 26 35.72 -35.15 -28.31
C ARG A 26 34.58 -34.18 -27.90
N PRO A 27 33.41 -34.68 -27.48
CA PRO A 27 32.30 -33.84 -27.02
C PRO A 27 32.65 -33.13 -25.70
N ARG A 28 32.07 -31.94 -25.45
CA ARG A 28 32.32 -31.07 -24.28
C ARG A 28 31.94 -31.68 -22.90
N THR A 29 31.57 -32.96 -22.84
CA THR A 29 31.18 -33.64 -21.59
C THR A 29 32.29 -33.70 -20.54
N TRP A 30 33.56 -33.55 -20.94
CA TRP A 30 34.71 -33.49 -20.03
C TRP A 30 34.75 -32.23 -19.14
N VAL A 31 34.03 -31.16 -19.48
CA VAL A 31 33.91 -29.97 -18.61
C VAL A 31 33.22 -30.33 -17.30
N HIS A 32 32.22 -31.22 -17.35
CA HIS A 32 31.58 -31.75 -16.15
C HIS A 32 32.54 -32.61 -15.32
N GLU A 33 33.40 -33.42 -15.95
CA GLU A 33 34.45 -34.16 -15.21
C GLU A 33 35.45 -33.24 -14.52
N LEU A 34 35.84 -32.15 -15.18
CA LEU A 34 36.78 -31.17 -14.63
C LEU A 34 36.17 -30.40 -13.45
N LEU A 35 34.92 -29.96 -13.59
CA LEU A 35 34.14 -29.32 -12.52
C LEU A 35 33.86 -30.27 -11.35
N MET A 36 33.61 -31.56 -11.61
CA MET A 36 33.44 -32.56 -10.56
C MET A 36 34.74 -32.79 -9.78
N ARG A 37 35.88 -32.87 -10.48
CA ARG A 37 37.21 -32.97 -9.84
C ARG A 37 37.55 -31.73 -9.02
N GLU A 38 37.20 -30.55 -9.51
CA GLU A 38 37.41 -29.29 -8.79
C GLU A 38 36.48 -29.14 -7.59
N ALA A 39 35.21 -29.56 -7.71
CA ALA A 39 34.28 -29.63 -6.59
C ALA A 39 34.79 -30.56 -5.48
N GLN A 40 35.36 -31.71 -5.85
CA GLN A 40 36.00 -32.63 -4.90
C GLN A 40 37.26 -32.05 -4.26
N ARG A 41 38.09 -31.31 -5.00
CA ARG A 41 39.31 -30.67 -4.47
C ARG A 41 39.03 -29.48 -3.56
N SER A 42 38.08 -28.62 -3.92
CA SER A 42 37.80 -27.34 -3.25
C SER A 42 36.73 -27.44 -2.16
N GLY A 43 35.99 -28.55 -2.09
CA GLY A 43 34.84 -28.71 -1.18
C GLY A 43 33.61 -27.86 -1.55
N ARG A 44 33.66 -27.10 -2.65
CA ARG A 44 32.54 -26.27 -3.13
C ARG A 44 31.48 -27.16 -3.82
N PRO A 45 30.17 -26.87 -3.66
CA PRO A 45 29.12 -27.60 -4.36
C PRO A 45 29.30 -27.50 -5.88
N TYR A 46 29.20 -28.64 -6.57
CA TYR A 46 29.32 -28.72 -8.04
C TYR A 46 28.38 -27.75 -8.80
N GLN A 47 27.17 -27.53 -8.27
CA GLN A 47 26.20 -26.59 -8.84
C GLN A 47 26.65 -25.13 -8.75
N GLU A 48 27.37 -24.75 -7.70
CA GLU A 48 27.88 -23.38 -7.54
C GLU A 48 28.96 -23.07 -8.59
N LEU A 49 29.86 -24.03 -8.85
CA LEU A 49 30.89 -23.92 -9.90
C LEU A 49 30.28 -23.95 -11.31
N LEU A 50 29.20 -24.70 -11.51
CA LEU A 50 28.48 -24.75 -12.79
C LEU A 50 27.75 -23.43 -13.08
N ASP A 51 27.13 -22.83 -12.06
CA ASP A 51 26.43 -21.54 -12.19
C ASP A 51 27.42 -20.38 -12.41
N GLU A 52 28.60 -20.40 -11.78
CA GLU A 52 29.68 -19.44 -12.08
C GLU A 52 30.14 -19.55 -13.54
N LEU A 53 30.26 -20.76 -14.08
CA LEU A 53 30.64 -20.99 -15.46
C LEU A 53 29.56 -20.48 -16.43
N HIS A 54 28.28 -20.73 -16.14
CA HIS A 54 27.16 -20.20 -16.92
C HIS A 54 27.08 -18.66 -16.87
N LEU A 55 27.30 -18.05 -15.70
CA LEU A 55 27.35 -16.60 -15.54
C LEU A 55 28.52 -15.98 -16.31
N ALA A 56 29.67 -16.65 -16.35
CA ALA A 56 30.81 -16.23 -17.16
C ALA A 56 30.49 -16.33 -18.67
N ASP A 57 29.85 -17.42 -19.11
CA ASP A 57 29.42 -17.61 -20.51
C ASP A 57 28.42 -16.52 -20.93
N LEU A 58 27.43 -16.21 -20.09
CA LEU A 58 26.46 -15.14 -20.35
C LEU A 58 27.12 -13.76 -20.43
N ARG A 59 28.05 -13.43 -19.52
CA ARG A 59 28.81 -12.17 -19.57
C ARG A 59 29.64 -12.05 -20.84
N SER A 60 30.27 -13.14 -21.28
CA SER A 60 31.04 -13.16 -22.53
C SER A 60 30.16 -13.01 -23.77
N GLY A 61 28.95 -13.60 -23.77
CA GLY A 61 27.96 -13.44 -24.82
C GLY A 61 27.46 -12.01 -24.93
N TYR A 62 27.20 -11.36 -23.80
CA TYR A 62 26.78 -9.96 -23.75
C TYR A 62 27.87 -9.02 -24.27
N ALA A 63 29.13 -9.26 -23.91
CA ALA A 63 30.27 -8.49 -24.43
C ALA A 63 30.44 -8.63 -25.96
N ARG A 64 30.16 -9.82 -26.53
CA ARG A 64 30.18 -10.03 -27.99
C ARG A 64 29.05 -9.30 -28.71
N LEU A 65 27.85 -9.25 -28.12
CA LEU A 65 26.74 -8.49 -28.67
C LEU A 65 27.06 -6.99 -28.70
N GLN A 66 27.63 -6.45 -27.61
CA GLN A 66 28.06 -5.05 -27.59
C GLN A 66 29.16 -4.75 -28.63
N ALA A 67 30.10 -5.67 -28.83
CA ALA A 67 31.13 -5.53 -29.87
C ALA A 67 30.53 -5.61 -31.30
N LEU A 68 29.46 -6.39 -31.49
CA LEU A 68 28.71 -6.45 -32.75
C LEU A 68 27.92 -5.16 -33.00
N ASP A 69 27.24 -4.62 -31.99
CA ASP A 69 26.55 -3.32 -32.08
C ASP A 69 27.53 -2.19 -32.41
N GLN A 70 28.72 -2.19 -31.81
CA GLN A 70 29.76 -1.20 -32.13
C GLN A 70 30.27 -1.33 -33.57
N ARG A 71 30.40 -2.56 -34.09
CA ARG A 71 30.77 -2.79 -35.50
C ARG A 71 29.64 -2.42 -36.45
N LEU A 72 28.40 -2.69 -36.08
CA LEU A 72 27.22 -2.30 -36.85
C LEU A 72 27.14 -0.76 -36.94
N ALA A 73 27.33 -0.06 -35.82
CA ALA A 73 27.37 1.39 -35.77
C ALA A 73 28.53 1.99 -36.60
N GLN A 74 29.70 1.32 -36.66
CA GLN A 74 30.80 1.73 -37.53
C GLN A 74 30.49 1.51 -39.02
N VAL A 75 29.79 0.44 -39.36
CA VAL A 75 29.34 0.16 -40.74
C VAL A 75 28.24 1.13 -41.17
N GLU A 76 27.27 1.42 -40.30
CA GLU A 76 26.22 2.42 -40.53
C GLU A 76 26.81 3.82 -40.75
N ALA A 77 27.86 4.18 -39.98
CA ALA A 77 28.59 5.43 -40.17
C ALA A 77 29.35 5.50 -41.50
N LEU A 78 29.94 4.38 -41.96
CA LEU A 78 30.61 4.29 -43.26
C LEU A 78 29.63 4.33 -44.45
N VAL A 79 28.40 3.86 -44.26
CA VAL A 79 27.33 3.84 -45.27
C VAL A 79 26.51 5.15 -45.24
N GLY A 80 26.83 6.10 -44.35
CA GLY A 80 26.19 7.40 -44.27
C GLY A 80 24.75 7.36 -43.75
N ILE A 81 24.36 6.28 -43.08
CA ILE A 81 23.05 6.15 -42.43
C ILE A 81 23.16 6.86 -41.08
N ALA A 82 22.84 8.16 -41.06
CA ALA A 82 22.83 8.92 -39.82
C ALA A 82 21.69 8.38 -38.91
N PRO A 83 21.97 8.01 -37.65
CA PRO A 83 20.92 7.61 -36.73
C PRO A 83 20.00 8.80 -36.45
N ALA A 84 18.69 8.57 -36.55
CA ALA A 84 17.69 9.59 -36.27
C ALA A 84 17.84 10.12 -34.83
N PRO A 85 17.64 11.44 -34.59
CA PRO A 85 17.77 12.01 -33.25
C PRO A 85 16.80 11.33 -32.29
N ALA A 86 17.30 10.93 -31.12
CA ALA A 86 16.49 10.31 -30.08
C ALA A 86 15.33 11.24 -29.67
N PRO A 87 14.08 10.75 -29.56
CA PRO A 87 12.95 11.58 -29.17
C PRO A 87 13.10 12.03 -27.70
N PRO A 88 12.60 13.23 -27.32
CA PRO A 88 12.65 13.70 -25.94
C PRO A 88 11.85 12.78 -25.00
N GLN A 89 12.47 12.38 -23.89
CA GLN A 89 11.84 11.55 -22.85
C GLN A 89 10.68 12.29 -22.17
N GLN A 90 9.46 11.75 -22.31
CA GLN A 90 8.27 12.15 -21.54
C GLN A 90 8.14 11.35 -20.23
N ALA A 91 7.60 12.00 -19.19
CA ALA A 91 7.40 11.49 -17.84
C ALA A 91 6.34 10.35 -17.74
N PRO A 92 6.31 9.54 -16.64
CA PRO A 92 5.44 8.37 -16.51
C PRO A 92 3.93 8.69 -16.25
N PRO A 93 2.97 7.84 -16.67
CA PRO A 93 1.57 8.25 -16.92
C PRO A 93 0.48 7.47 -16.15
N ALA A 94 -0.78 7.96 -16.15
CA ALA A 94 -2.04 7.17 -16.16
C ALA A 94 -3.32 8.06 -16.13
N PRO A 95 -4.50 7.62 -16.65
CA PRO A 95 -4.78 6.51 -17.58
C PRO A 95 -5.76 6.87 -18.73
N GLU A 96 -5.48 6.37 -19.93
CA GLU A 96 -6.51 5.70 -20.74
C GLU A 96 -5.85 4.64 -21.63
N ALA A 97 -6.54 3.52 -21.78
CA ALA A 97 -6.06 2.27 -22.36
C ALA A 97 -6.49 2.17 -23.85
N PRO A 98 -6.35 1.01 -24.54
CA PRO A 98 -5.30 0.80 -25.53
C PRO A 98 -5.86 0.41 -26.91
N VAL A 99 -5.20 0.79 -28.02
CA VAL A 99 -5.36 0.05 -29.29
C VAL A 99 -4.04 -0.04 -30.04
N SER A 100 -3.53 -1.27 -30.13
CA SER A 100 -2.47 -1.72 -31.02
C SER A 100 -3.05 -2.16 -32.37
N VAL A 101 -2.45 -1.76 -33.49
CA VAL A 101 -2.34 -2.57 -34.72
C VAL A 101 -1.04 -2.10 -35.40
N ALA A 102 0.10 -2.79 -35.26
CA ALA A 102 0.53 -3.98 -35.99
C ALA A 102 0.63 -3.74 -37.51
N VAL A 103 1.83 -3.39 -37.98
CA VAL A 103 2.23 -3.63 -39.37
C VAL A 103 2.54 -5.12 -39.51
N GLU A 104 2.00 -5.66 -40.59
CA GLU A 104 1.89 -7.05 -41.01
C GLU A 104 3.25 -7.68 -41.42
N PRO A 105 3.42 -9.01 -41.31
CA PRO A 105 4.51 -9.72 -41.97
C PRO A 105 4.19 -9.98 -43.46
N VAL A 106 5.25 -9.82 -44.25
CA VAL A 106 5.38 -9.96 -45.71
C VAL A 106 4.94 -11.34 -46.27
N PRO A 107 4.44 -11.38 -47.52
CA PRO A 107 4.76 -12.49 -48.42
C PRO A 107 5.47 -12.01 -49.69
N THR A 108 6.59 -12.69 -49.94
CA THR A 108 7.50 -12.64 -51.08
C THR A 108 6.77 -12.77 -52.43
N ALA A 109 7.00 -11.82 -53.33
CA ALA A 109 6.70 -12.02 -54.75
C ALA A 109 7.86 -12.78 -55.40
N GLU A 110 7.54 -13.91 -56.01
CA GLU A 110 8.42 -14.66 -56.90
C GLU A 110 8.50 -13.98 -58.28
N ALA A 111 9.67 -14.17 -58.90
CA ALA A 111 10.27 -13.35 -59.94
C ALA A 111 9.53 -13.28 -61.30
N ILE A 112 9.53 -12.09 -61.90
CA ILE A 112 9.62 -11.90 -63.36
C ILE A 112 10.62 -10.75 -63.62
N THR A 113 11.65 -11.03 -64.42
CA THR A 113 12.66 -10.09 -64.96
C THR A 113 12.35 -9.77 -66.44
N PRO A 114 13.08 -8.86 -67.11
CA PRO A 114 12.91 -7.41 -67.17
C PRO A 114 12.50 -6.94 -68.59
N PRO A 115 12.10 -5.66 -68.78
CA PRO A 115 12.93 -4.83 -69.66
C PRO A 115 12.99 -3.33 -69.30
N ALA A 116 14.09 -2.73 -69.76
CA ALA A 116 14.31 -1.32 -70.13
C ALA A 116 14.00 -0.20 -69.13
N ARG A 117 15.06 0.54 -68.82
CA ARG A 117 15.17 1.78 -68.03
C ARG A 117 14.14 2.85 -68.46
N PRO A 118 13.24 3.30 -67.55
CA PRO A 118 12.54 4.57 -67.67
C PRO A 118 13.33 5.71 -67.02
N GLU A 119 13.12 6.90 -67.57
CA GLU A 119 13.62 8.22 -67.19
C GLU A 119 13.30 8.61 -65.71
N PRO A 120 13.99 9.60 -65.10
CA PRO A 120 13.76 9.99 -63.71
C PRO A 120 12.37 10.57 -63.52
N ALA A 121 11.62 10.04 -62.56
CA ALA A 121 10.35 10.59 -62.09
C ALA A 121 10.57 11.92 -61.30
N PRO A 122 9.58 12.83 -61.25
CA PRO A 122 9.69 14.13 -60.59
C PRO A 122 9.77 14.01 -59.06
N PRO A 123 10.19 15.06 -58.34
CA PRO A 123 10.30 15.03 -56.89
C PRO A 123 8.92 14.87 -56.22
N VAL A 124 8.85 13.94 -55.27
CA VAL A 124 7.67 13.64 -54.45
C VAL A 124 7.37 14.82 -53.54
N GLY A 125 6.19 15.44 -53.71
CA GLY A 125 5.62 16.39 -52.77
C GLY A 125 5.26 15.74 -51.42
N THR A 126 5.32 16.54 -50.36
CA THR A 126 4.99 16.18 -48.97
C THR A 126 3.61 15.50 -48.83
N PRO A 127 3.43 14.58 -47.84
CA PRO A 127 2.19 13.82 -47.69
C PRO A 127 1.02 14.70 -47.25
N ALA A 128 -0.12 14.55 -47.93
CA ALA A 128 -1.41 15.14 -47.57
C ALA A 128 -2.01 14.50 -46.30
N PRO A 129 -2.93 15.19 -45.58
CA PRO A 129 -3.52 14.71 -44.35
C PRO A 129 -4.44 13.49 -44.58
N ALA A 130 -4.47 12.58 -43.60
CA ALA A 130 -5.30 11.39 -43.63
C ALA A 130 -6.80 11.71 -43.76
N PRO A 131 -7.57 10.99 -44.61
CA PRO A 131 -9.00 11.18 -44.73
C PRO A 131 -9.75 10.77 -43.46
N SER A 132 -10.75 11.57 -43.10
CA SER A 132 -11.75 11.26 -42.07
C SER A 132 -12.50 9.97 -42.42
N ARG A 133 -12.69 9.09 -41.43
CA ARG A 133 -13.50 7.88 -41.60
C ARG A 133 -14.93 8.25 -42.04
N PRO A 134 -15.51 7.57 -43.04
CA PRO A 134 -16.92 7.72 -43.35
C PRO A 134 -17.78 7.21 -42.18
N PRO A 135 -19.02 7.70 -42.02
CA PRO A 135 -19.94 7.17 -41.02
C PRO A 135 -20.15 5.66 -41.24
N LEU A 136 -20.28 4.94 -40.14
CA LEU A 136 -20.65 3.52 -40.11
C LEU A 136 -21.94 3.32 -40.91
N ASP A 137 -21.82 2.62 -42.03
CA ASP A 137 -22.95 2.18 -42.82
C ASP A 137 -23.55 0.93 -42.15
N ILE A 138 -24.56 1.16 -41.31
CA ILE A 138 -25.28 0.13 -40.53
C ILE A 138 -25.95 -0.88 -41.47
N GLU A 139 -26.17 -0.51 -42.74
CA GLU A 139 -26.76 -1.34 -43.78
C GLU A 139 -25.80 -2.45 -44.27
N ALA A 140 -24.49 -2.23 -44.18
CA ALA A 140 -23.48 -3.23 -44.53
C ALA A 140 -23.29 -4.34 -43.46
N LEU A 141 -23.80 -4.13 -42.24
CA LEU A 141 -23.75 -5.10 -41.13
C LEU A 141 -24.95 -6.09 -41.11
N LEU A 142 -25.95 -5.86 -41.97
CA LEU A 142 -27.18 -6.65 -42.12
C LEU A 142 -27.21 -7.43 -43.44
N SER A 143 -26.06 -8.00 -43.82
CA SER A 143 -25.95 -8.90 -44.99
C SER A 143 -26.36 -10.34 -44.64
N GLY A 144 -26.89 -11.08 -45.63
CA GLY A 144 -27.60 -12.38 -45.52
C GLY A 144 -26.92 -13.56 -44.81
N ARG A 145 -25.71 -13.37 -44.26
CA ARG A 145 -25.02 -14.35 -43.41
C ARG A 145 -25.66 -14.50 -42.03
N VAL A 146 -26.29 -13.45 -41.50
CA VAL A 146 -27.04 -13.48 -40.23
C VAL A 146 -28.33 -14.30 -40.38
N LEU A 147 -28.96 -14.28 -41.56
CA LEU A 147 -30.23 -14.97 -41.84
C LEU A 147 -30.08 -16.50 -41.91
N ALA A 148 -28.97 -17.01 -42.47
CA ALA A 148 -28.68 -18.44 -42.55
C ALA A 148 -28.36 -19.07 -41.18
N ILE A 149 -27.71 -18.31 -40.30
CA ILE A 149 -27.42 -18.72 -38.91
C ILE A 149 -28.73 -18.80 -38.10
N VAL A 150 -29.62 -17.82 -38.29
CA VAL A 150 -30.95 -17.80 -37.66
C VAL A 150 -31.84 -18.94 -38.16
N GLY A 151 -31.81 -19.26 -39.46
CA GLY A 151 -32.56 -20.37 -40.05
C GLY A 151 -32.07 -21.77 -39.62
N GLY A 152 -30.76 -21.97 -39.49
CA GLY A 152 -30.18 -23.22 -38.96
C GLY A 152 -30.51 -23.44 -37.49
N LEU A 153 -30.53 -22.36 -36.68
CA LEU A 153 -30.99 -22.40 -35.29
C LEU A 153 -32.46 -22.82 -35.19
N ALA A 154 -33.32 -22.31 -36.07
CA ALA A 154 -34.76 -22.61 -36.06
C ALA A 154 -35.07 -24.09 -36.35
N LEU A 155 -34.29 -24.74 -37.22
CA LEU A 155 -34.50 -26.14 -37.60
C LEU A 155 -34.04 -27.11 -36.49
N LEU A 156 -32.93 -26.79 -35.84
CA LEU A 156 -32.45 -27.49 -34.64
C LEU A 156 -33.49 -27.39 -33.51
N VAL A 157 -34.03 -26.19 -33.30
CA VAL A 157 -35.09 -25.90 -32.34
C VAL A 157 -36.37 -26.68 -32.69
N GLY A 158 -36.76 -26.72 -33.97
CA GLY A 158 -37.90 -27.49 -34.45
C GLY A 158 -37.77 -29.00 -34.20
N MET A 159 -36.57 -29.56 -34.36
CA MET A 159 -36.31 -30.97 -34.09
C MET A 159 -36.36 -31.30 -32.59
N VAL A 160 -35.90 -30.38 -31.74
CA VAL A 160 -36.03 -30.47 -30.28
C VAL A 160 -37.51 -30.40 -29.86
N PHE A 161 -38.31 -29.52 -30.47
CA PHE A 161 -39.75 -29.43 -30.23
C PHE A 161 -40.52 -30.67 -30.71
N PHE A 162 -40.13 -31.24 -31.85
CA PHE A 162 -40.73 -32.49 -32.35
C PHE A 162 -40.46 -33.67 -31.41
N LEU A 163 -39.23 -33.79 -30.91
CA LEU A 163 -38.86 -34.83 -29.95
C LEU A 163 -39.58 -34.61 -28.61
N SER A 164 -39.72 -33.36 -28.16
CA SER A 164 -40.52 -32.97 -27.01
C SER A 164 -42.01 -33.33 -27.19
N LEU A 165 -42.55 -33.16 -28.39
CA LEU A 165 -43.94 -33.48 -28.75
C LEU A 165 -44.20 -35.00 -28.78
N ALA A 166 -43.26 -35.80 -29.29
CA ALA A 166 -43.34 -37.25 -29.24
C ALA A 166 -43.34 -37.78 -27.80
N PHE A 167 -42.63 -37.10 -26.90
CA PHE A 167 -42.60 -37.42 -25.47
C PHE A 167 -43.85 -36.95 -24.72
N SER A 168 -44.44 -35.81 -25.07
CA SER A 168 -45.65 -35.30 -24.41
C SER A 168 -46.92 -36.07 -24.79
N ARG A 169 -46.95 -36.70 -25.98
CA ARG A 169 -48.08 -37.54 -26.44
C ARG A 169 -48.01 -39.02 -26.05
N GLY A 170 -47.00 -39.43 -25.29
CA GLY A 170 -46.91 -40.79 -24.76
C GLY A 170 -46.60 -41.88 -25.80
N TRP A 171 -46.20 -41.53 -27.02
CA TRP A 171 -45.95 -42.50 -28.12
C TRP A 171 -44.84 -43.51 -27.81
N ILE A 172 -43.89 -43.10 -26.97
CA ILE A 172 -42.86 -43.97 -26.41
C ILE A 172 -43.03 -43.89 -24.89
N GLY A 173 -43.30 -45.00 -24.22
CA GLY A 173 -43.46 -45.02 -22.76
C GLY A 173 -42.15 -44.74 -22.01
N PRO A 174 -42.21 -44.39 -20.70
CA PRO A 174 -41.04 -44.18 -19.84
C PRO A 174 -39.96 -45.26 -19.97
N THR A 175 -40.35 -46.53 -19.85
CA THR A 175 -39.46 -47.69 -19.99
C THR A 175 -38.84 -47.76 -21.39
N GLY A 176 -39.61 -47.51 -22.44
CA GLY A 176 -39.13 -47.52 -23.83
C GLY A 176 -38.08 -46.43 -24.09
N ARG A 177 -38.28 -45.21 -23.56
CA ARG A 177 -37.32 -44.10 -23.68
C ARG A 177 -36.00 -44.44 -23.00
N VAL A 178 -36.07 -45.03 -21.81
CA VAL A 178 -34.91 -45.46 -21.03
C VAL A 178 -34.16 -46.59 -21.73
N VAL A 179 -34.86 -47.61 -22.23
CA VAL A 179 -34.26 -48.73 -22.97
C VAL A 179 -33.60 -48.27 -24.27
N ILE A 180 -34.26 -47.40 -25.05
CA ILE A 180 -33.67 -46.82 -26.28
C ILE A 180 -32.42 -46.02 -25.92
N GLY A 181 -32.47 -45.21 -24.85
CA GLY A 181 -31.32 -44.48 -24.34
C GLY A 181 -30.16 -45.40 -23.93
N PHE A 182 -30.45 -46.49 -23.21
CA PHE A 182 -29.43 -47.47 -22.82
C PHE A 182 -28.82 -48.19 -24.01
N LEU A 183 -29.63 -48.66 -24.96
CA LEU A 183 -29.15 -49.36 -26.14
C LEU A 183 -28.33 -48.44 -27.04
N ALA A 184 -28.80 -47.22 -27.30
CA ALA A 184 -28.07 -46.22 -28.07
C ALA A 184 -26.76 -45.82 -27.36
N GLY A 185 -26.83 -45.54 -26.06
CA GLY A 185 -25.66 -45.20 -25.25
C GLY A 185 -24.62 -46.32 -25.20
N LEU A 186 -25.05 -47.57 -25.02
CA LEU A 186 -24.16 -48.74 -25.00
C LEU A 186 -23.54 -48.98 -26.38
N ALA A 187 -24.32 -48.86 -27.46
CA ALA A 187 -23.82 -49.00 -28.82
C ALA A 187 -22.78 -47.92 -29.16
N LEU A 188 -23.04 -46.66 -28.79
CA LEU A 188 -22.09 -45.55 -28.96
C LEU A 188 -20.84 -45.76 -28.10
N PHE A 189 -21.00 -46.17 -26.85
CA PHE A 189 -19.88 -46.38 -25.93
C PHE A 189 -18.98 -47.53 -26.37
N ALA A 190 -19.56 -48.70 -26.66
CA ALA A 190 -18.82 -49.89 -27.12
C ALA A 190 -18.24 -49.69 -28.53
N GLY A 191 -19.01 -49.09 -29.45
CA GLY A 191 -18.54 -48.75 -30.79
C GLY A 191 -17.39 -47.74 -30.76
N GLY A 192 -17.50 -46.72 -29.90
CA GLY A 192 -16.41 -45.79 -29.63
C GLY A 192 -15.18 -46.49 -29.07
N ALA A 193 -15.35 -47.32 -28.03
CA ALA A 193 -14.24 -48.04 -27.39
C ALA A 193 -13.51 -48.99 -28.36
N TRP A 194 -14.25 -49.61 -29.29
CA TRP A 194 -13.69 -50.45 -30.35
C TRP A 194 -12.92 -49.64 -31.40
N LEU A 195 -13.40 -48.44 -31.75
CA LEU A 195 -12.76 -47.53 -32.73
C LEU A 195 -11.51 -46.83 -32.18
N VAL A 196 -11.41 -46.64 -30.85
CA VAL A 196 -10.26 -45.99 -30.20
C VAL A 196 -8.93 -46.70 -30.50
N ASP A 197 -8.95 -48.02 -30.70
CA ASP A 197 -7.76 -48.81 -31.03
C ASP A 197 -7.49 -48.90 -32.55
N ARG A 198 -8.31 -48.25 -33.39
CA ARG A 198 -8.20 -48.28 -34.87
C ARG A 198 -7.75 -46.93 -35.47
N ARG A 199 -7.75 -46.79 -36.80
CA ARG A 199 -7.29 -45.58 -37.52
C ARG A 199 -8.13 -44.32 -37.20
N GLU A 200 -9.40 -44.49 -36.84
CA GLU A 200 -10.34 -43.38 -36.56
C GLU A 200 -10.40 -42.97 -35.08
N ARG A 201 -9.25 -42.73 -34.45
CA ARG A 201 -9.15 -42.51 -32.99
C ARG A 201 -9.97 -41.34 -32.46
N VAL A 202 -10.04 -40.25 -33.22
CA VAL A 202 -10.79 -39.04 -32.82
C VAL A 202 -12.29 -39.35 -32.73
N LEU A 203 -12.82 -40.04 -33.74
CA LEU A 203 -14.21 -40.50 -33.74
C LEU A 203 -14.47 -41.47 -32.58
N GLY A 204 -13.53 -42.38 -32.30
CA GLY A 204 -13.59 -43.28 -31.15
C GLY A 204 -13.74 -42.53 -29.82
N PHE A 205 -12.90 -41.52 -29.57
CA PHE A 205 -12.98 -40.71 -28.34
C PHE A 205 -14.30 -39.96 -28.21
N VAL A 206 -14.80 -39.36 -29.29
CA VAL A 206 -16.07 -38.65 -29.31
C VAL A 206 -17.22 -39.60 -29.02
N LEU A 207 -17.29 -40.76 -29.71
CA LEU A 207 -18.35 -41.74 -29.52
C LEU A 207 -18.34 -42.35 -28.11
N THR A 208 -17.16 -42.64 -27.54
CA THR A 208 -17.07 -43.12 -26.15
C THR A 208 -17.56 -42.07 -25.15
N ALA A 209 -17.17 -40.81 -25.32
CA ALA A 209 -17.63 -39.73 -24.43
C ALA A 209 -19.14 -39.47 -24.54
N VAL A 210 -19.67 -39.45 -25.78
CA VAL A 210 -21.11 -39.30 -26.04
C VAL A 210 -21.89 -40.49 -25.47
N GLY A 211 -21.44 -41.72 -25.73
CA GLY A 211 -22.08 -42.93 -25.22
C GLY A 211 -22.11 -42.96 -23.69
N LEU A 212 -21.02 -42.56 -23.03
CA LEU A 212 -20.96 -42.41 -21.58
C LEU A 212 -22.00 -41.39 -21.07
N GLY A 213 -22.10 -40.22 -21.70
CA GLY A 213 -23.10 -39.21 -21.35
C GLY A 213 -24.55 -39.69 -21.53
N VAL A 214 -24.83 -40.38 -22.65
CA VAL A 214 -26.16 -40.96 -22.92
C VAL A 214 -26.52 -42.03 -21.88
N LEU A 215 -25.57 -42.89 -21.50
CA LEU A 215 -25.76 -43.89 -20.44
C LEU A 215 -26.04 -43.24 -19.08
N SER A 216 -25.32 -42.18 -18.71
CA SER A 216 -25.57 -41.42 -17.48
C SER A 216 -26.96 -40.78 -17.46
N ILE A 217 -27.41 -40.20 -18.58
CA ILE A 217 -28.75 -39.65 -18.73
C ILE A 217 -29.81 -40.77 -18.68
N ALA A 218 -29.53 -41.94 -19.24
CA ALA A 218 -30.44 -43.09 -19.17
C ALA A 218 -30.62 -43.60 -17.73
N PHE A 219 -29.54 -43.65 -16.92
CA PHE A 219 -29.65 -43.96 -15.49
C PHE A 219 -30.39 -42.89 -14.69
N LEU A 220 -30.14 -41.60 -14.96
CA LEU A 220 -30.90 -40.48 -14.40
C LEU A 220 -32.40 -40.63 -14.68
N ALA A 221 -32.73 -40.92 -15.94
CA ALA A 221 -34.11 -41.12 -16.36
C ALA A 221 -34.74 -42.34 -15.67
N ALA A 222 -34.01 -43.45 -15.58
CA ALA A 222 -34.46 -44.69 -14.96
C ALA A 222 -34.74 -44.55 -13.45
N THR A 223 -33.95 -43.75 -12.74
CA THR A 223 -34.14 -43.57 -11.29
C THR A 223 -35.06 -42.40 -10.97
N ARG A 224 -34.72 -41.17 -11.37
CA ARG A 224 -35.37 -39.95 -10.85
C ARG A 224 -36.51 -39.43 -11.69
N LEU A 225 -36.51 -39.67 -13.00
CA LEU A 225 -37.59 -39.16 -13.86
C LEU A 225 -38.74 -40.17 -13.97
N TYR A 226 -38.45 -41.46 -13.86
CA TYR A 226 -39.43 -42.52 -14.13
C TYR A 226 -39.53 -43.58 -13.03
N ASP A 227 -38.74 -43.50 -11.95
CA ASP A 227 -38.79 -44.41 -10.78
C ASP A 227 -38.76 -45.91 -11.14
N LEU A 228 -38.14 -46.28 -12.26
CA LEU A 228 -38.06 -47.65 -12.76
C LEU A 228 -37.08 -48.50 -11.95
N VAL A 229 -36.03 -47.86 -11.40
CA VAL A 229 -34.93 -48.52 -10.70
C VAL A 229 -34.61 -47.73 -9.44
N PRO A 230 -34.34 -48.38 -8.29
CA PRO A 230 -33.96 -47.67 -7.08
C PRO A 230 -32.61 -46.97 -7.21
N VAL A 231 -32.43 -45.87 -6.48
CA VAL A 231 -31.25 -44.98 -6.57
C VAL A 231 -29.93 -45.73 -6.38
N TRP A 232 -29.85 -46.68 -5.44
CA TRP A 232 -28.64 -47.47 -5.20
C TRP A 232 -28.23 -48.30 -6.43
N ALA A 233 -29.19 -48.87 -7.16
CA ALA A 233 -28.92 -49.66 -8.36
C ALA A 233 -28.50 -48.75 -9.53
N GLY A 234 -29.06 -47.54 -9.61
CA GLY A 234 -28.57 -46.51 -10.53
C GLY A 234 -27.13 -46.11 -10.26
N LEU A 235 -26.75 -45.90 -8.99
CA LEU A 235 -25.36 -45.59 -8.60
C LEU A 235 -24.39 -46.71 -8.95
N VAL A 236 -24.74 -47.96 -8.64
CA VAL A 236 -23.93 -49.13 -9.01
C VAL A 236 -23.79 -49.23 -10.53
N GLY A 237 -24.87 -48.98 -11.28
CA GLY A 237 -24.86 -48.96 -12.73
C GLY A 237 -23.93 -47.89 -13.33
N VAL A 238 -24.00 -46.66 -12.83
CA VAL A 238 -23.10 -45.58 -13.25
C VAL A 238 -21.64 -45.91 -12.87
N LEU A 239 -21.39 -46.45 -11.68
CA LEU A 239 -20.06 -46.86 -11.25
C LEU A 239 -19.46 -47.92 -12.21
N ALA A 240 -20.27 -48.90 -12.62
CA ALA A 240 -19.83 -49.94 -13.55
C ALA A 240 -19.48 -49.37 -14.93
N VAL A 241 -20.30 -48.46 -15.47
CA VAL A 241 -20.04 -47.80 -16.76
C VAL A 241 -18.79 -46.92 -16.67
N VAL A 242 -18.62 -46.15 -15.59
CA VAL A 242 -17.43 -45.33 -15.37
C VAL A 242 -16.19 -46.20 -15.19
N ALA A 243 -16.28 -47.33 -14.48
CA ALA A 243 -15.16 -48.26 -14.36
C ALA A 243 -14.72 -48.79 -15.74
N CYS A 244 -15.67 -49.13 -16.61
CA CYS A 244 -15.38 -49.48 -18.00
C CYS A 244 -14.73 -48.32 -18.76
N ALA A 245 -15.24 -47.10 -18.60
CA ALA A 245 -14.66 -45.91 -19.22
C ALA A 245 -13.24 -45.62 -18.72
N ALA A 246 -12.97 -45.85 -17.43
CA ALA A 246 -11.64 -45.73 -16.84
C ALA A 246 -10.68 -46.76 -17.43
N VAL A 247 -11.10 -48.02 -17.62
CA VAL A 247 -10.29 -49.05 -18.30
C VAL A 247 -9.95 -48.61 -19.73
N VAL A 248 -10.94 -48.15 -20.50
CA VAL A 248 -10.73 -47.65 -21.87
C VAL A 248 -9.78 -46.43 -21.86
N ALA A 249 -9.98 -45.48 -20.94
CA ALA A 249 -9.12 -44.31 -20.81
C ALA A 249 -7.67 -44.69 -20.49
N ILE A 250 -7.45 -45.59 -19.53
CA ILE A 250 -6.11 -46.03 -19.12
C ILE A 250 -5.39 -46.72 -20.27
N ARG A 251 -6.08 -47.65 -20.95
CA ARG A 251 -5.58 -48.42 -22.10
C ARG A 251 -5.21 -47.52 -23.27
N SER A 252 -6.11 -46.61 -23.63
CA SER A 252 -5.92 -45.69 -24.76
C SER A 252 -5.03 -44.49 -24.44
N GLY A 253 -4.77 -44.21 -23.16
CA GLY A 253 -4.08 -43.00 -22.73
C GLY A 253 -4.89 -41.71 -22.88
N SER A 254 -6.22 -41.81 -23.00
CA SER A 254 -7.09 -40.66 -23.23
C SER A 254 -7.50 -39.96 -21.94
N GLN A 255 -7.01 -38.72 -21.75
CA GLN A 255 -7.43 -37.84 -20.66
C GLN A 255 -8.87 -37.35 -20.83
N VAL A 256 -9.36 -37.26 -22.07
CA VAL A 256 -10.73 -36.79 -22.37
C VAL A 256 -11.76 -37.78 -21.84
N ILE A 257 -11.60 -39.07 -22.13
CA ILE A 257 -12.51 -40.11 -21.61
C ILE A 257 -12.47 -40.14 -20.08
N ALA A 258 -11.28 -40.01 -19.48
CA ALA A 258 -11.14 -39.94 -18.04
C ALA A 258 -11.89 -38.74 -17.43
N ALA A 259 -11.87 -37.58 -18.10
CA ALA A 259 -12.55 -36.37 -17.64
C ALA A 259 -14.07 -36.55 -17.64
N PHE A 260 -14.62 -37.04 -18.76
CA PHE A 260 -16.06 -37.36 -18.84
C PHE A 260 -16.46 -38.44 -17.84
N GLY A 261 -15.65 -39.48 -17.66
CA GLY A 261 -15.86 -40.53 -16.65
C GLY A 261 -15.94 -39.98 -15.24
N LEU A 262 -15.01 -39.09 -14.88
CA LEU A 262 -14.97 -38.44 -13.58
C LEU A 262 -16.21 -37.58 -13.32
N VAL A 263 -16.57 -36.73 -14.30
CA VAL A 263 -17.76 -35.86 -14.20
C VAL A 263 -19.02 -36.71 -14.09
N ALA A 264 -19.17 -37.74 -14.92
CA ALA A 264 -20.31 -38.65 -14.89
C ALA A 264 -20.45 -39.35 -13.53
N ALA A 265 -19.34 -39.84 -12.96
CA ALA A 265 -19.35 -40.52 -11.66
C ALA A 265 -19.75 -39.59 -10.51
N LEU A 266 -19.14 -38.40 -10.45
CA LEU A 266 -19.34 -37.48 -9.33
C LEU A 266 -20.63 -36.66 -9.46
N ALA A 267 -21.18 -36.49 -10.67
CA ALA A 267 -22.50 -35.92 -10.85
C ALA A 267 -23.63 -36.94 -10.54
N ALA A 268 -23.32 -38.24 -10.50
CA ALA A 268 -24.34 -39.28 -10.37
C ALA A 268 -25.16 -39.15 -9.07
N PRO A 269 -24.57 -39.03 -7.86
CA PRO A 269 -25.37 -38.98 -6.64
C PRO A 269 -26.39 -37.83 -6.58
N PRO A 270 -26.03 -36.55 -6.83
CA PRO A 270 -27.02 -35.49 -6.80
C PRO A 270 -28.04 -35.61 -7.93
N LEU A 271 -27.64 -36.06 -9.13
CA LEU A 271 -28.56 -36.20 -10.26
C LEU A 271 -29.57 -37.35 -10.05
N LEU A 272 -29.11 -38.52 -9.60
CA LEU A 272 -29.94 -39.66 -9.21
C LEU A 272 -30.68 -39.39 -7.87
N GLY A 273 -30.38 -38.25 -7.24
CA GLY A 273 -30.78 -37.83 -5.90
C GLY A 273 -30.63 -38.92 -4.85
N ALA A 274 -29.42 -39.39 -4.70
CA ALA A 274 -29.00 -40.11 -3.51
C ALA A 274 -29.10 -39.19 -2.29
N ARG A 275 -29.45 -39.76 -1.14
CA ARG A 275 -29.40 -39.04 0.14
C ARG A 275 -27.94 -38.90 0.57
N ALA A 276 -27.64 -37.87 1.35
CA ALA A 276 -26.34 -37.74 2.00
C ALA A 276 -26.25 -38.70 3.19
N ASP A 277 -26.07 -39.98 2.91
CA ASP A 277 -25.96 -41.06 3.88
C ASP A 277 -24.72 -41.95 3.62
N ALA A 278 -24.48 -42.94 4.49
CA ALA A 278 -23.29 -43.77 4.43
C ALA A 278 -23.07 -44.47 3.06
N PRO A 279 -24.09 -45.03 2.38
CA PRO A 279 -23.94 -45.58 1.03
C PRO A 279 -23.41 -44.57 0.00
N THR A 280 -23.90 -43.33 0.02
CA THR A 280 -23.43 -42.27 -0.89
C THR A 280 -21.98 -41.89 -0.59
N VAL A 281 -21.61 -41.79 0.69
CA VAL A 281 -20.20 -41.54 1.10
C VAL A 281 -19.30 -42.71 0.68
N ALA A 282 -19.76 -43.95 0.80
CA ALA A 282 -19.02 -45.13 0.36
C ALA A 282 -18.81 -45.13 -1.16
N PHE A 283 -19.85 -44.78 -1.95
CA PHE A 283 -19.73 -44.58 -3.39
C PHE A 283 -18.67 -43.51 -3.73
N LEU A 284 -18.72 -42.35 -3.08
CA LEU A 284 -17.74 -41.27 -3.28
C LEU A 284 -16.32 -41.71 -2.90
N ALA A 285 -16.15 -42.44 -1.81
CA ALA A 285 -14.86 -42.97 -1.39
C ALA A 285 -14.30 -43.94 -2.44
N ILE A 286 -15.12 -44.82 -3.01
CA ILE A 286 -14.69 -45.74 -4.09
C ILE A 286 -14.23 -44.96 -5.32
N VAL A 287 -15.01 -43.95 -5.75
CA VAL A 287 -14.65 -43.10 -6.88
C VAL A 287 -13.34 -42.36 -6.59
N LEU A 288 -13.18 -41.76 -5.41
CA LEU A 288 -11.97 -41.04 -5.01
C LEU A 288 -10.73 -41.93 -4.87
N CYS A 289 -10.89 -43.15 -4.39
CA CYS A 289 -9.83 -44.17 -4.39
C CYS A 289 -9.42 -44.50 -5.84
N GLY A 290 -10.39 -44.72 -6.72
CA GLY A 290 -10.15 -45.01 -8.14
C GLY A 290 -9.43 -43.86 -8.85
N THR A 291 -9.87 -42.62 -8.65
CA THR A 291 -9.26 -41.43 -9.24
C THR A 291 -7.83 -41.22 -8.74
N THR A 292 -7.60 -41.41 -7.44
CA THR A 292 -6.27 -41.34 -6.82
C THR A 292 -5.35 -42.43 -7.38
N ALA A 293 -5.83 -43.67 -7.47
CA ALA A 293 -5.06 -44.78 -8.03
C ALA A 293 -4.69 -44.54 -9.52
N ILE A 294 -5.64 -44.05 -10.33
CA ILE A 294 -5.39 -43.71 -11.74
C ILE A 294 -4.40 -42.56 -11.85
N ALA A 295 -4.52 -41.52 -11.03
CA ALA A 295 -3.57 -40.42 -11.00
C ALA A 295 -2.16 -40.94 -10.69
N LEU A 296 -2.00 -41.72 -9.62
CA LEU A 296 -0.72 -42.29 -9.22
C LEU A 296 -0.16 -43.31 -10.22
N TYR A 297 -1.00 -43.99 -11.01
CA TYR A 297 -0.58 -44.93 -12.05
C TYR A 297 -0.22 -44.25 -13.37
N ARG A 298 -1.04 -43.31 -13.87
CA ARG A 298 -0.86 -42.65 -15.20
C ARG A 298 -0.25 -41.25 -15.15
N SER A 299 -0.03 -40.66 -13.97
CA SER A 299 0.43 -39.28 -13.75
C SER A 299 -0.51 -38.20 -14.31
N TRP A 300 -1.82 -38.47 -14.30
CA TRP A 300 -2.85 -37.52 -14.73
C TRP A 300 -3.21 -36.56 -13.58
N ARG A 301 -2.35 -35.55 -13.41
CA ARG A 301 -2.32 -34.66 -12.23
C ARG A 301 -3.57 -33.80 -12.00
N TRP A 302 -4.34 -33.52 -13.04
CA TRP A 302 -5.55 -32.69 -12.93
C TRP A 302 -6.72 -33.46 -12.31
N LEU A 303 -6.66 -34.80 -12.33
CA LEU A 303 -7.77 -35.68 -12.02
C LEU A 303 -8.18 -35.62 -10.54
N PRO A 304 -7.26 -35.69 -9.55
CA PRO A 304 -7.62 -35.48 -8.15
C PRO A 304 -8.15 -34.08 -7.85
N GLY A 305 -7.66 -33.06 -8.54
CA GLY A 305 -8.13 -31.68 -8.35
C GLY A 305 -9.60 -31.50 -8.75
N ILE A 306 -10.01 -32.00 -9.92
CA ILE A 306 -11.43 -31.97 -10.34
C ILE A 306 -12.27 -32.84 -9.40
N ALA A 307 -11.75 -34.01 -9.02
CA ALA A 307 -12.45 -34.91 -8.11
C ALA A 307 -12.74 -34.25 -6.76
N PHE A 308 -11.77 -33.53 -6.20
CA PHE A 308 -11.88 -32.78 -4.95
C PHE A 308 -13.04 -31.78 -4.99
N PHE A 309 -13.15 -30.96 -6.04
CA PHE A 309 -14.21 -29.93 -6.11
C PHE A 309 -15.61 -30.54 -6.24
N LEU A 310 -15.77 -31.53 -7.13
CA LEU A 310 -17.08 -32.13 -7.39
C LEU A 310 -17.58 -32.99 -6.22
N SER A 311 -16.68 -33.72 -5.55
CA SER A 311 -17.03 -34.51 -4.38
C SER A 311 -17.09 -33.69 -3.09
N GLY A 312 -16.33 -32.59 -3.00
CA GLY A 312 -16.29 -31.72 -1.82
C GLY A 312 -17.66 -31.16 -1.46
N VAL A 313 -18.44 -30.69 -2.44
CA VAL A 313 -19.81 -30.20 -2.20
C VAL A 313 -20.69 -31.27 -1.57
N GLN A 314 -20.56 -32.51 -2.03
CA GLN A 314 -21.35 -33.65 -1.54
C GLN A 314 -20.89 -34.11 -0.15
N VAL A 315 -19.59 -34.03 0.14
CA VAL A 315 -19.06 -34.27 1.48
C VAL A 315 -19.57 -33.21 2.46
N LEU A 316 -19.63 -31.94 2.07
CA LEU A 316 -20.22 -30.88 2.90
C LEU A 316 -21.72 -31.09 3.16
N ASP A 317 -22.47 -31.55 2.17
CA ASP A 317 -23.87 -31.94 2.34
C ASP A 317 -24.01 -33.09 3.37
N PHE A 318 -23.12 -34.09 3.32
CA PHE A 318 -23.05 -35.13 4.36
C PHE A 318 -22.68 -34.57 5.74
N MET A 319 -21.82 -33.55 5.83
CA MET A 319 -21.50 -32.90 7.12
C MET A 319 -22.71 -32.20 7.74
N ALA A 320 -23.63 -31.68 6.92
CA ALA A 320 -24.85 -31.04 7.37
C ALA A 320 -25.98 -32.03 7.71
N SER A 321 -25.79 -33.32 7.46
CA SER A 321 -26.79 -34.36 7.74
C SER A 321 -26.90 -34.69 9.24
N ASP A 322 -27.98 -35.41 9.60
CA ASP A 322 -28.23 -35.94 10.95
C ASP A 322 -27.33 -37.14 11.33
N ALA A 323 -26.29 -37.44 10.54
CA ALA A 323 -25.33 -38.48 10.86
C ALA A 323 -24.59 -38.19 12.18
N SER A 324 -24.18 -39.25 12.88
CA SER A 324 -23.44 -39.09 14.13
C SER A 324 -22.17 -38.25 13.93
N VAL A 325 -21.79 -37.48 14.95
CA VAL A 325 -20.57 -36.64 14.93
C VAL A 325 -19.35 -37.48 14.54
N ALA A 326 -19.23 -38.69 15.08
CA ALA A 326 -18.15 -39.61 14.73
C ALA A 326 -18.15 -39.99 13.24
N ALA A 327 -19.30 -40.32 12.65
CA ALA A 327 -19.39 -40.67 11.23
C ALA A 327 -19.01 -39.50 10.32
N ARG A 328 -19.44 -38.28 10.67
CA ARG A 328 -19.10 -37.05 9.93
C ARG A 328 -17.60 -36.73 10.02
N LEU A 329 -17.01 -36.79 11.21
CA LEU A 329 -15.56 -36.58 11.40
C LEU A 329 -14.72 -37.67 10.70
N LEU A 330 -15.15 -38.93 10.72
CA LEU A 330 -14.49 -40.02 9.99
C LEU A 330 -14.55 -39.81 8.47
N ALA A 331 -15.68 -39.37 7.94
CA ALA A 331 -15.81 -39.06 6.51
C ALA A 331 -14.91 -37.86 6.11
N ALA A 332 -14.84 -36.81 6.94
CA ALA A 332 -13.93 -35.69 6.72
C ALA A 332 -12.45 -36.12 6.77
N ALA A 333 -12.07 -36.97 7.73
CA ALA A 333 -10.72 -37.51 7.85
C ALA A 333 -10.35 -38.43 6.68
N GLY A 334 -11.28 -39.28 6.22
CA GLY A 334 -11.09 -40.14 5.05
C GLY A 334 -10.94 -39.34 3.76
N PHE A 335 -11.80 -38.33 3.56
CA PHE A 335 -11.70 -37.41 2.45
C PHE A 335 -10.37 -36.66 2.44
N TRP A 336 -9.95 -36.16 3.61
CA TRP A 336 -8.67 -35.50 3.79
C TRP A 336 -7.51 -36.45 3.46
N LEU A 337 -7.52 -37.67 3.98
CA LEU A 337 -6.44 -38.63 3.78
C LEU A 337 -6.28 -38.99 2.31
N LEU A 338 -7.37 -39.28 1.59
CA LEU A 338 -7.32 -39.64 0.17
C LEU A 338 -6.73 -38.51 -0.68
N ASN A 339 -7.15 -37.27 -0.46
CA ASN A 339 -6.63 -36.12 -1.20
C ASN A 339 -5.19 -35.76 -0.79
N ALA A 340 -4.80 -35.96 0.47
CA ALA A 340 -3.43 -35.80 0.93
C ALA A 340 -2.49 -36.85 0.30
N VAL A 341 -2.96 -38.10 0.19
CA VAL A 341 -2.26 -39.19 -0.52
C VAL A 341 -2.15 -38.88 -2.02
N ALA A 342 -3.21 -38.37 -2.64
CA ALA A 342 -3.17 -37.97 -4.05
C ALA A 342 -2.16 -36.85 -4.31
N ALA A 343 -2.14 -35.82 -3.44
CA ALA A 343 -1.19 -34.72 -3.55
C ALA A 343 0.26 -35.17 -3.28
N GLY A 344 0.50 -35.94 -2.22
CA GLY A 344 1.84 -36.38 -1.82
C GLY A 344 2.41 -37.50 -2.70
N GLY A 345 1.58 -38.44 -3.13
CA GLY A 345 2.01 -39.58 -3.94
C GLY A 345 2.55 -39.16 -5.31
N GLU A 346 2.00 -38.10 -5.91
CA GLU A 346 2.53 -37.52 -7.15
C GLU A 346 3.93 -36.91 -6.97
N GLU A 347 4.17 -36.24 -5.84
CA GLU A 347 5.48 -35.67 -5.49
C GLU A 347 6.49 -36.77 -5.11
N PHE A 348 6.04 -37.87 -4.51
CA PHE A 348 6.87 -39.03 -4.22
C PHE A 348 7.33 -39.75 -5.48
N ARG A 349 6.42 -39.93 -6.45
CA ARG A 349 6.67 -40.69 -7.69
C ARG A 349 7.71 -40.02 -8.58
N VAL A 350 7.71 -38.69 -8.66
CA VAL A 350 8.58 -37.93 -9.55
C VAL A 350 9.34 -36.91 -8.71
N ARG A 351 10.56 -37.26 -8.31
CA ARG A 351 11.43 -36.39 -7.51
C ARG A 351 11.82 -35.15 -8.32
N THR A 352 11.11 -34.06 -8.07
CA THR A 352 11.42 -32.75 -8.62
C THR A 352 11.76 -31.77 -7.51
N TYR A 353 12.78 -30.94 -7.75
CA TYR A 353 13.16 -29.86 -6.83
C TYR A 353 12.20 -28.66 -6.85
N ARG A 354 11.13 -28.73 -7.65
CA ARG A 354 10.08 -27.71 -7.74
C ARG A 354 8.74 -28.31 -7.35
N LEU A 355 8.04 -27.62 -6.47
CA LEU A 355 6.68 -27.99 -6.05
C LEU A 355 5.70 -27.73 -7.18
N ARG A 356 4.82 -28.68 -7.48
CA ARG A 356 3.80 -28.51 -8.50
C ARG A 356 2.61 -27.74 -7.95
N VAL A 357 2.08 -26.82 -8.77
CA VAL A 357 0.88 -26.04 -8.43
C VAL A 357 -0.30 -26.94 -8.08
N THR A 358 -0.51 -28.03 -8.83
CA THR A 358 -1.61 -28.98 -8.59
C THR A 358 -1.55 -29.61 -7.19
N SER A 359 -0.36 -30.06 -6.76
CA SER A 359 -0.16 -30.70 -5.46
C SER A 359 -0.27 -29.68 -4.32
N THR A 360 0.24 -28.45 -4.54
CA THR A 360 0.10 -27.33 -3.59
C THR A 360 -1.36 -26.95 -3.39
N THR A 361 -2.07 -26.64 -4.48
CA THR A 361 -3.46 -26.20 -4.44
C THR A 361 -4.34 -27.28 -3.81
N LEU A 362 -4.13 -28.56 -4.18
CA LEU A 362 -4.89 -29.65 -3.60
C LEU A 362 -4.64 -29.79 -2.09
N LEU A 363 -3.38 -29.77 -1.64
CA LEU A 363 -3.08 -29.90 -0.20
C LEU A 363 -3.67 -28.75 0.63
N VAL A 364 -3.53 -27.51 0.15
CA VAL A 364 -4.02 -26.32 0.87
C VAL A 364 -5.54 -26.28 0.91
N LEU A 365 -6.22 -26.53 -0.22
CA LEU A 365 -7.69 -26.59 -0.24
C LEU A 365 -8.22 -27.76 0.59
N ASN A 366 -7.53 -28.90 0.58
CA ASN A 366 -7.90 -30.05 1.41
C ASN A 366 -7.74 -29.78 2.91
N ALA A 367 -6.71 -29.03 3.31
CA ALA A 367 -6.56 -28.56 4.67
C ALA A 367 -7.68 -27.58 5.08
N ALA A 368 -8.01 -26.63 4.21
CA ALA A 368 -9.12 -25.69 4.45
C ALA A 368 -10.46 -26.42 4.58
N MET A 369 -10.71 -27.42 3.72
CA MET A 369 -11.92 -28.23 3.75
C MET A 369 -12.05 -29.04 5.04
N VAL A 370 -10.99 -29.73 5.49
CA VAL A 370 -11.06 -30.51 6.72
C VAL A 370 -11.26 -29.59 7.93
N VAL A 371 -10.55 -28.47 8.00
CA VAL A 371 -10.76 -27.44 9.04
C VAL A 371 -12.20 -26.93 9.06
N GLY A 372 -12.73 -26.49 7.91
CA GLY A 372 -14.09 -25.95 7.81
C GLY A 372 -15.16 -26.98 8.15
N SER A 373 -15.03 -28.21 7.65
CA SER A 373 -15.95 -29.31 7.95
C SER A 373 -15.95 -29.68 9.44
N GLY A 374 -14.78 -29.76 10.07
CA GLY A 374 -14.67 -30.04 11.50
C GLY A 374 -15.29 -28.94 12.37
N MET A 375 -15.11 -27.66 12.00
CA MET A 375 -15.75 -26.53 12.71
C MET A 375 -17.27 -26.55 12.59
N GLY A 376 -17.81 -26.89 11.42
CA GLY A 376 -19.26 -27.03 11.23
C GLY A 376 -19.84 -28.20 12.02
N VAL A 377 -19.14 -29.34 12.06
CA VAL A 377 -19.58 -30.54 12.78
C VAL A 377 -19.48 -30.36 14.30
N LEU A 378 -18.39 -29.78 14.79
CA LEU A 378 -18.19 -29.43 16.20
C LEU A 378 -18.85 -28.07 16.50
N GLY A 379 -20.14 -27.93 16.16
CA GLY A 379 -20.94 -26.71 16.37
C GLY A 379 -21.03 -26.25 17.83
N GLU A 380 -22.02 -25.43 18.18
CA GLU A 380 -22.17 -24.87 19.54
C GLU A 380 -22.24 -25.93 20.65
N GLN A 381 -22.68 -27.16 20.34
CA GLN A 381 -22.82 -28.24 21.32
C GLN A 381 -21.49 -28.92 21.70
N HIS A 382 -20.41 -28.73 20.93
CA HIS A 382 -19.11 -29.40 21.11
C HIS A 382 -17.93 -28.46 20.85
N ASP A 383 -18.10 -27.18 21.14
CA ASP A 383 -17.09 -26.14 20.92
C ASP A 383 -15.79 -26.40 21.71
N GLU A 384 -15.90 -27.02 22.88
CA GLU A 384 -14.82 -27.47 23.76
C GLU A 384 -13.80 -28.41 23.08
N TRP A 385 -14.19 -29.11 22.00
CA TRP A 385 -13.33 -30.03 21.26
C TRP A 385 -12.70 -29.42 20.01
N ARG A 386 -13.03 -28.18 19.64
CA ARG A 386 -12.54 -27.54 18.40
C ARG A 386 -11.03 -27.34 18.41
N GLY A 387 -10.46 -26.91 19.54
CA GLY A 387 -9.01 -26.75 19.69
C GLY A 387 -8.28 -28.09 19.55
N ALA A 388 -8.79 -29.14 20.21
CA ALA A 388 -8.24 -30.50 20.13
C ALA A 388 -8.32 -31.08 18.71
N TYR A 389 -9.43 -30.81 18.01
CA TYR A 389 -9.60 -31.20 16.62
C TYR A 389 -8.57 -30.53 15.69
N LEU A 390 -8.41 -29.20 15.79
CA LEU A 390 -7.40 -28.47 15.00
C LEU A 390 -5.98 -28.95 15.31
N LEU A 391 -5.68 -29.23 16.58
CA LEU A 391 -4.41 -29.83 16.97
C LEU A 391 -4.21 -31.19 16.29
N GLY A 392 -5.24 -32.04 16.24
CA GLY A 392 -5.21 -33.31 15.52
C GLY A 392 -4.91 -33.14 14.03
N VAL A 393 -5.58 -32.21 13.36
CA VAL A 393 -5.34 -31.89 11.94
C VAL A 393 -3.94 -31.33 11.73
N ALA A 394 -3.45 -30.46 12.62
CA ALA A 394 -2.10 -29.91 12.56
C ALA A 394 -1.03 -31.00 12.69
N LEU A 395 -1.19 -31.91 13.66
CA LEU A 395 -0.29 -33.05 13.87
C LEU A 395 -0.31 -34.00 12.66
N ALA A 396 -1.47 -34.24 12.06
CA ALA A 396 -1.59 -35.08 10.88
C ALA A 396 -0.82 -34.50 9.67
N HIS A 397 -0.91 -33.19 9.43
CA HIS A 397 -0.10 -32.50 8.40
C HIS A 397 1.40 -32.48 8.74
N ALA A 398 1.75 -32.27 10.01
CA ALA A 398 3.12 -32.33 10.48
C ALA A 398 3.73 -33.74 10.32
N ALA A 399 2.95 -34.80 10.53
CA ALA A 399 3.37 -36.19 10.33
C ALA A 399 3.66 -36.48 8.85
N ILE A 400 2.76 -36.06 7.94
CA ILE A 400 2.98 -36.19 6.48
C ILE A 400 4.23 -35.40 6.07
N GLY A 401 4.32 -34.13 6.48
CA GLY A 401 5.47 -33.29 6.15
C GLY A 401 6.78 -33.85 6.69
N GLY A 402 6.79 -34.28 7.96
CA GLY A 402 7.93 -34.90 8.63
C GLY A 402 8.40 -36.18 7.95
N TYR A 403 7.47 -37.03 7.47
CA TYR A 403 7.80 -38.20 6.67
C TYR A 403 8.57 -37.82 5.39
N PHE A 404 8.08 -36.85 4.62
CA PHE A 404 8.77 -36.37 3.41
C PHE A 404 10.13 -35.73 3.72
N LEU A 405 10.21 -34.94 4.78
CA LEU A 405 11.48 -34.32 5.20
C LEU A 405 12.51 -35.37 5.66
N LYS A 406 12.06 -36.47 6.28
CA LYS A 406 12.92 -37.58 6.71
C LYS A 406 13.40 -38.43 5.53
N VAL A 407 12.49 -38.80 4.62
CA VAL A 407 12.78 -39.76 3.54
C VAL A 407 13.40 -39.09 2.31
N ALA A 408 13.01 -37.86 1.99
CA ALA A 408 13.43 -37.15 0.77
C ALA A 408 14.35 -35.95 1.04
N GLY A 409 14.68 -35.68 2.30
CA GLY A 409 15.62 -34.63 2.72
C GLY A 409 14.94 -33.40 3.34
N SER A 410 15.68 -32.70 4.21
CA SER A 410 15.18 -31.59 5.05
C SER A 410 14.69 -30.35 4.30
N ARG A 411 14.89 -30.30 2.98
CA ARG A 411 14.43 -29.21 2.10
C ARG A 411 13.39 -29.67 1.08
N HIS A 412 12.76 -30.82 1.29
CA HIS A 412 11.75 -31.33 0.37
C HIS A 412 10.55 -30.36 0.31
N PRO A 413 10.21 -29.79 -0.86
CA PRO A 413 9.24 -28.70 -0.95
C PRO A 413 7.83 -29.09 -0.50
N PHE A 414 7.38 -30.31 -0.84
CA PHE A 414 6.08 -30.82 -0.36
C PHE A 414 6.08 -31.06 1.15
N GLY A 415 7.22 -31.51 1.70
CA GLY A 415 7.36 -31.74 3.14
C GLY A 415 7.29 -30.43 3.92
N MET A 416 7.96 -29.39 3.41
CA MET A 416 7.88 -28.04 3.97
C MET A 416 6.47 -27.46 3.86
N LEU A 417 5.78 -27.64 2.72
CA LEU A 417 4.40 -27.18 2.57
C LEU A 417 3.48 -27.87 3.58
N ALA A 418 3.52 -29.20 3.69
CA ALA A 418 2.69 -29.95 4.62
C ALA A 418 2.95 -29.55 6.08
N CYS A 419 4.21 -29.43 6.49
CA CYS A 419 4.55 -28.91 7.82
C CYS A 419 4.04 -27.47 8.02
N GLY A 420 4.20 -26.60 7.02
CA GLY A 420 3.73 -25.22 7.06
C GLY A 420 2.21 -25.12 7.17
N THR A 421 1.46 -25.98 6.47
CA THR A 421 0.02 -26.12 6.62
C THR A 421 -0.35 -26.59 8.02
N GLY A 422 0.40 -27.54 8.59
CA GLY A 422 0.21 -27.97 9.98
C GLY A 422 0.41 -26.85 10.99
N VAL A 423 1.46 -26.03 10.82
CA VAL A 423 1.69 -24.82 11.62
C VAL A 423 0.52 -23.84 11.47
N ALA A 424 0.08 -23.56 10.24
CA ALA A 424 -1.06 -22.65 10.00
C ALA A 424 -2.36 -23.13 10.68
N VAL A 425 -2.62 -24.43 10.69
CA VAL A 425 -3.79 -25.00 11.40
C VAL A 425 -3.59 -24.95 12.92
N PHE A 426 -2.38 -25.19 13.42
CA PHE A 426 -2.05 -25.06 14.84
C PHE A 426 -2.25 -23.62 15.34
N THR A 427 -1.82 -22.63 14.56
CA THR A 427 -2.06 -21.20 14.81
C THR A 427 -3.54 -20.89 15.04
N MET A 428 -4.47 -21.60 14.37
CA MET A 428 -5.92 -21.40 14.53
C MET A 428 -6.47 -22.03 15.81
N ALA A 429 -5.78 -23.02 16.40
CA ALA A 429 -6.29 -23.79 17.54
C ALA A 429 -6.51 -22.92 18.78
N VAL A 430 -5.57 -22.02 19.08
CA VAL A 430 -5.67 -21.14 20.27
C VAL A 430 -6.77 -20.08 20.13
N PRO A 431 -6.87 -19.30 19.02
CA PRO A 431 -7.99 -18.38 18.81
C PRO A 431 -9.36 -19.03 18.94
N VAL A 432 -9.50 -20.24 18.40
CA VAL A 432 -10.78 -20.95 18.42
C VAL A 432 -11.14 -21.45 19.82
N GLN A 433 -10.16 -21.79 20.66
CA GLN A 433 -10.41 -22.41 21.97
C GLN A 433 -10.38 -21.42 23.14
N ALA A 434 -9.39 -20.54 23.18
CA ALA A 434 -9.10 -19.70 24.36
C ALA A 434 -9.72 -18.31 24.27
N GLY A 435 -9.84 -17.74 23.06
CA GLY A 435 -10.36 -16.39 22.82
C GLY A 435 -9.55 -15.26 23.50
N GLY A 436 -9.95 -14.01 23.23
CA GLY A 436 -9.41 -12.80 23.89
C GLY A 436 -7.89 -12.64 23.79
N SER A 437 -7.28 -12.17 24.88
CA SER A 437 -5.85 -11.84 24.96
C SER A 437 -4.90 -13.03 24.75
N TRP A 438 -5.36 -14.26 25.02
CA TRP A 438 -4.57 -15.48 24.79
C TRP A 438 -4.20 -15.69 23.32
N VAL A 439 -4.96 -15.11 22.39
CA VAL A 439 -4.66 -15.18 20.95
C VAL A 439 -3.35 -14.48 20.61
N ALA A 440 -3.19 -13.24 21.09
CA ALA A 440 -1.97 -12.46 20.87
C ALA A 440 -0.76 -13.13 21.53
N VAL A 441 -0.93 -13.66 22.75
CA VAL A 441 0.10 -14.41 23.49
C VAL A 441 0.56 -15.64 22.71
N ALA A 442 -0.38 -16.43 22.18
CA ALA A 442 -0.05 -17.64 21.44
C ALA A 442 0.66 -17.36 20.11
N TRP A 443 0.15 -16.41 19.31
CA TRP A 443 0.79 -16.03 18.05
C TRP A 443 2.17 -15.41 18.26
N ALA A 444 2.36 -14.59 19.29
CA ALA A 444 3.67 -14.04 19.64
C ALA A 444 4.65 -15.15 20.09
N SER A 445 4.18 -16.13 20.86
CA SER A 445 4.97 -17.30 21.27
C SER A 445 5.41 -18.15 20.07
N GLU A 446 4.47 -18.42 19.16
CA GLU A 446 4.72 -19.19 17.95
C GLU A 446 5.70 -18.47 17.02
N ALA A 447 5.59 -17.14 16.88
CA ALA A 447 6.55 -16.33 16.14
C ALA A 447 7.97 -16.41 16.71
N VAL A 448 8.13 -16.42 18.04
CA VAL A 448 9.44 -16.61 18.70
C VAL A 448 9.97 -18.03 18.46
N ALA A 449 9.13 -19.05 18.58
CA ALA A 449 9.51 -20.44 18.32
C ALA A 449 9.97 -20.65 16.86
N LEU A 450 9.26 -20.06 15.89
CA LEU A 450 9.64 -20.10 14.48
C LEU A 450 10.89 -19.27 14.18
N THR A 451 11.12 -18.17 14.90
CA THR A 451 12.37 -17.40 14.83
C THR A 451 13.56 -18.24 15.32
N TRP A 452 13.39 -18.98 16.42
CA TRP A 452 14.37 -19.96 16.90
C TRP A 452 14.61 -21.08 15.88
N LEU A 453 13.55 -21.58 15.25
CA LEU A 453 13.64 -22.62 14.23
C LEU A 453 14.38 -22.12 12.98
N TYR A 454 14.09 -20.90 12.51
CA TYR A 454 14.83 -20.23 11.44
C TYR A 454 16.32 -20.14 11.78
N ARG A 455 16.65 -19.75 13.01
CA ARG A 455 18.03 -19.66 13.49
C ARG A 455 18.75 -21.01 13.52
N ARG A 456 18.05 -22.12 13.81
CA ARG A 456 18.63 -23.47 13.84
C ARG A 456 18.74 -24.10 12.46
N LEU A 457 17.73 -23.98 11.62
CA LEU A 457 17.62 -24.72 10.35
C LEU A 457 17.94 -23.87 9.11
N GLY A 458 18.02 -22.55 9.23
CA GLY A 458 18.25 -21.63 8.12
C GLY A 458 17.12 -21.62 7.08
N ASN A 459 15.91 -22.04 7.46
CA ASN A 459 14.79 -22.16 6.54
C ASN A 459 14.05 -20.80 6.37
N PRO A 460 14.04 -20.20 5.16
CA PRO A 460 13.39 -18.91 4.93
C PRO A 460 11.87 -18.94 5.17
N PHE A 461 11.22 -20.10 5.04
CA PHE A 461 9.80 -20.24 5.33
C PHE A 461 9.49 -20.02 6.82
N ALA A 462 10.34 -20.51 7.72
CA ALA A 462 10.18 -20.29 9.15
C ALA A 462 10.32 -18.80 9.52
N ALA A 463 11.21 -18.07 8.83
CA ALA A 463 11.32 -16.62 9.00
C ALA A 463 10.06 -15.88 8.50
N ALA A 464 9.54 -16.26 7.33
CA ALA A 464 8.32 -15.66 6.78
C ALA A 464 7.09 -15.93 7.68
N ALA A 465 6.93 -17.16 8.17
CA ALA A 465 5.86 -17.53 9.08
C ALA A 465 5.98 -16.81 10.44
N ALA A 466 7.20 -16.71 11.00
CA ALA A 466 7.45 -15.95 12.21
C ALA A 466 7.06 -14.47 12.05
N LEU A 467 7.42 -13.86 10.92
CA LEU A 467 7.06 -12.47 10.61
C LEU A 467 5.54 -12.30 10.48
N PHE A 468 4.88 -13.19 9.75
CA PHE A 468 3.43 -13.17 9.55
C PHE A 468 2.66 -13.27 10.87
N LEU A 469 3.02 -14.24 11.72
CA LEU A 469 2.40 -14.42 13.04
C LEU A 469 2.70 -13.26 13.99
N GLY A 470 3.92 -12.72 13.94
CA GLY A 470 4.26 -11.51 14.69
C GLY A 470 3.39 -10.32 14.28
N MET A 471 3.15 -10.14 12.97
CA MET A 471 2.24 -9.10 12.46
C MET A 471 0.79 -9.34 12.88
N LEU A 472 0.30 -10.59 12.87
CA LEU A 472 -1.04 -10.92 13.34
C LEU A 472 -1.20 -10.67 14.85
N ALA A 473 -0.20 -11.01 15.67
CA ALA A 473 -0.22 -10.71 17.10
C ALA A 473 -0.31 -9.20 17.34
N VAL A 474 0.46 -8.40 16.59
CA VAL A 474 0.38 -6.94 16.63
C VAL A 474 -0.98 -6.44 16.16
N ALA A 475 -1.51 -6.96 15.06
CA ALA A 475 -2.83 -6.56 14.58
C ALA A 475 -3.93 -6.87 15.60
N HIS A 476 -3.89 -8.04 16.25
CA HIS A 476 -4.82 -8.39 17.33
C HIS A 476 -4.73 -7.41 18.49
N LEU A 477 -3.51 -7.09 18.93
CA LEU A 477 -3.27 -6.10 19.98
C LEU A 477 -3.86 -4.73 19.62
N LEU A 478 -3.70 -4.25 18.38
CA LEU A 478 -4.16 -2.93 17.95
C LEU A 478 -5.66 -2.86 17.61
N LEU A 479 -6.28 -3.97 17.22
CA LEU A 479 -7.66 -4.00 16.74
C LEU A 479 -8.65 -4.49 17.79
N ILE A 480 -8.19 -5.36 18.70
CA ILE A 480 -9.04 -6.03 19.70
C ILE A 480 -8.73 -5.53 21.10
N GLU A 481 -7.48 -5.61 21.55
CA GLU A 481 -7.09 -5.21 22.92
C GLU A 481 -7.08 -3.68 23.08
N TYR A 482 -6.46 -2.96 22.14
CA TYR A 482 -6.34 -1.49 22.14
C TYR A 482 -6.99 -0.87 20.88
N PRO A 483 -8.32 -0.98 20.72
CA PRO A 483 -9.01 -0.59 19.49
C PRO A 483 -8.90 0.92 19.24
N PHE A 484 -8.32 1.29 18.10
CA PHE A 484 -8.05 2.69 17.71
C PHE A 484 -9.24 3.64 17.86
N PHE A 485 -10.46 3.16 17.63
CA PHE A 485 -11.67 3.98 17.68
C PHE A 485 -12.16 4.30 19.10
N SER A 486 -11.57 3.70 20.14
CA SER A 486 -12.00 3.82 21.54
C SER A 486 -11.15 4.76 22.40
N ILE A 487 -10.21 5.51 21.80
CA ILE A 487 -9.24 6.39 22.50
C ILE A 487 -9.92 7.54 23.32
N ALA A 488 -11.25 7.70 23.22
CA ALA A 488 -11.96 8.86 23.76
C ALA A 488 -12.32 8.80 25.27
N HIS A 489 -12.27 7.65 25.94
CA HIS A 489 -12.71 7.51 27.35
C HIS A 489 -11.78 6.60 28.18
N PRO A 490 -10.76 7.15 28.86
CA PRO A 490 -9.99 6.39 29.85
C PRO A 490 -10.78 6.34 31.17
N ASP A 491 -11.72 5.40 31.28
CA ASP A 491 -12.49 5.15 32.51
C ASP A 491 -11.87 4.00 33.35
N ASN A 492 -10.53 3.89 33.39
CA ASN A 492 -9.88 2.83 34.17
C ASN A 492 -9.13 3.40 35.39
N PRO A 493 -9.68 3.30 36.61
CA PRO A 493 -9.05 3.80 37.83
C PRO A 493 -7.93 2.90 38.38
N GLY A 494 -7.50 1.88 37.62
CA GLY A 494 -6.47 0.92 38.02
C GLY A 494 -5.04 1.45 37.91
N LEU A 495 -4.08 0.67 38.43
CA LEU A 495 -2.66 0.89 38.16
C LEU A 495 -2.40 0.72 36.65
N PRO A 496 -1.73 1.68 35.97
CA PRO A 496 -1.43 1.57 34.55
C PRO A 496 -0.73 0.25 34.20
N PHE A 497 -1.18 -0.42 33.13
CA PHE A 497 -0.65 -1.71 32.65
C PHE A 497 -0.86 -2.91 33.58
N ALA A 498 -1.66 -2.79 34.65
CA ALA A 498 -2.03 -3.92 35.50
C ALA A 498 -3.25 -4.71 34.97
N SER A 499 -3.88 -4.22 33.90
CA SER A 499 -4.97 -4.89 33.18
C SER A 499 -4.47 -6.16 32.47
N VAL A 500 -5.40 -7.03 32.06
CA VAL A 500 -5.09 -8.20 31.21
C VAL A 500 -4.44 -7.75 29.90
N ASP A 501 -4.90 -6.65 29.32
CA ASP A 501 -4.42 -6.06 28.07
C ASP A 501 -2.97 -5.54 28.25
N GLY A 502 -2.71 -4.88 29.38
CA GLY A 502 -1.38 -4.41 29.78
C GLY A 502 -0.39 -5.56 30.01
N LEU A 503 -0.81 -6.65 30.64
CA LEU A 503 0.00 -7.87 30.79
C LEU A 503 0.26 -8.53 29.43
N THR A 504 -0.69 -8.47 28.50
CA THR A 504 -0.56 -8.99 27.14
C THR A 504 0.45 -8.18 26.33
N LEU A 505 0.39 -6.85 26.42
CA LEU A 505 1.41 -5.96 25.87
C LEU A 505 2.79 -6.29 26.44
N ALA A 506 2.92 -6.42 27.77
CA ALA A 506 4.19 -6.76 28.42
C ALA A 506 4.75 -8.10 27.91
N TYR A 507 3.89 -9.12 27.76
CA TYR A 507 4.26 -10.41 27.18
C TYR A 507 4.76 -10.26 25.74
N MET A 508 4.03 -9.52 24.90
CA MET A 508 4.41 -9.27 23.51
C MET A 508 5.74 -8.52 23.39
N LEU A 509 5.99 -7.52 24.25
CA LEU A 509 7.28 -6.84 24.31
C LEU A 509 8.41 -7.83 24.68
N GLY A 510 8.16 -8.74 25.62
CA GLY A 510 9.07 -9.85 25.94
C GLY A 510 9.37 -10.77 24.76
N CYS A 511 8.35 -11.08 23.93
CA CYS A 511 8.53 -11.84 22.70
C CYS A 511 9.38 -11.10 21.65
N LEU A 512 9.16 -9.79 21.47
CA LEU A 512 9.98 -8.96 20.56
C LEU A 512 11.45 -8.93 21.00
N VAL A 513 11.70 -8.78 22.30
CA VAL A 513 13.07 -8.84 22.87
C VAL A 513 13.69 -10.22 22.63
N SER A 514 12.93 -11.29 22.88
CA SER A 514 13.39 -12.67 22.69
C SER A 514 13.73 -12.96 21.22
N ALA A 515 12.87 -12.55 20.29
CA ALA A 515 13.11 -12.66 18.85
C ALA A 515 14.34 -11.85 18.41
N GLY A 516 14.49 -10.63 18.93
CA GLY A 516 15.66 -9.78 18.69
C GLY A 516 16.96 -10.40 19.19
N TRP A 517 16.94 -11.04 20.36
CA TRP A 517 18.08 -11.76 20.93
C TRP A 517 18.45 -13.00 20.10
N LEU A 518 17.45 -13.79 19.68
CA LEU A 518 17.65 -14.99 18.85
C LEU A 518 18.26 -14.68 17.49
N LEU A 519 17.81 -13.61 16.82
CA LEU A 519 18.27 -13.24 15.48
C LEU A 519 19.75 -12.83 15.43
N ARG A 520 20.35 -12.43 16.57
CA ARG A 520 21.75 -11.97 16.70
C ARG A 520 22.16 -10.90 15.67
N SER A 521 21.20 -10.19 15.10
CA SER A 521 21.39 -9.16 14.08
C SER A 521 21.02 -7.81 14.67
N ARG A 522 21.99 -6.89 14.76
CA ARG A 522 21.76 -5.53 15.27
C ARG A 522 20.64 -4.81 14.52
N ALA A 523 20.53 -5.05 13.22
CA ALA A 523 19.45 -4.48 12.40
C ALA A 523 18.08 -5.03 12.81
N ALA A 524 17.93 -6.35 12.91
CA ALA A 524 16.66 -6.96 13.30
C ALA A 524 16.25 -6.57 14.73
N SER A 525 17.20 -6.59 15.67
CA SER A 525 16.95 -6.16 17.06
C SER A 525 16.55 -4.68 17.12
N GLY A 526 17.15 -3.82 16.30
CA GLY A 526 16.79 -2.39 16.22
C GLY A 526 15.36 -2.17 15.71
N VAL A 527 14.93 -2.91 14.68
CA VAL A 527 13.55 -2.84 14.16
C VAL A 527 12.53 -3.36 15.18
N LEU A 528 12.82 -4.49 15.83
CA LEU A 528 11.92 -5.06 16.85
C LEU A 528 11.82 -4.16 18.10
N ALA A 529 12.93 -3.52 18.50
CA ALA A 529 12.92 -2.53 19.57
C ALA A 529 12.11 -1.29 19.19
N ALA A 530 12.24 -0.80 17.95
CA ALA A 530 11.43 0.30 17.44
C ALA A 530 9.93 -0.03 17.45
N LEU A 531 9.56 -1.24 17.03
CA LEU A 531 8.19 -1.72 17.11
C LEU A 531 7.69 -1.76 18.55
N GLY A 532 8.48 -2.30 19.49
CA GLY A 532 8.10 -2.33 20.91
C GLY A 532 7.88 -0.94 21.51
N VAL A 533 8.72 0.04 21.15
CA VAL A 533 8.56 1.45 21.51
C VAL A 533 7.23 2.01 20.99
N LEU A 534 6.88 1.74 19.73
CA LEU A 534 5.63 2.21 19.14
C LEU A 534 4.40 1.54 19.78
N LEU A 535 4.45 0.23 20.06
CA LEU A 535 3.34 -0.47 20.72
C LEU A 535 3.09 0.05 22.13
N TRP A 536 4.16 0.29 22.89
CA TRP A 536 4.04 0.87 24.22
C TRP A 536 3.48 2.29 24.18
N ALA A 537 3.97 3.14 23.26
CA ALA A 537 3.45 4.48 23.06
C ALA A 537 1.97 4.49 22.63
N TYR A 538 1.56 3.52 21.82
CA TYR A 538 0.19 3.38 21.35
C TYR A 538 -0.79 2.92 22.45
N ALA A 539 -0.34 2.06 23.37
CA ALA A 539 -1.17 1.56 24.47
C ALA A 539 -1.35 2.59 25.61
N LEU A 540 -0.43 3.54 25.77
CA LEU A 540 -0.47 4.53 26.86
C LEU A 540 -1.81 5.28 27.02
N PRO A 541 -2.44 5.81 25.96
CA PRO A 541 -3.72 6.53 26.08
C PRO A 541 -4.88 5.67 26.61
N PHE A 542 -4.77 4.34 26.54
CA PHE A 542 -5.77 3.39 27.02
C PHE A 542 -5.52 2.98 28.48
N GLU A 543 -4.25 2.94 28.89
CA GLU A 543 -3.81 2.43 30.19
C GLU A 543 -3.56 3.52 31.23
N ALA A 544 -3.44 4.79 30.81
CA ALA A 544 -2.99 5.87 31.66
C ALA A 544 -3.76 7.17 31.44
N ASP A 545 -3.74 8.05 32.46
CA ASP A 545 -4.28 9.39 32.33
C ASP A 545 -3.49 10.23 31.30
N ARG A 546 -4.00 11.42 30.97
CA ARG A 546 -3.42 12.31 29.95
C ARG A 546 -1.99 12.75 30.30
N VAL A 547 -1.70 13.01 31.57
CA VAL A 547 -0.39 13.47 32.04
C VAL A 547 0.63 12.34 31.94
N VAL A 548 0.28 11.14 32.39
CA VAL A 548 1.12 9.95 32.32
C VAL A 548 1.29 9.49 30.86
N THR A 549 0.28 9.63 30.01
CA THR A 549 0.36 9.32 28.58
C THR A 549 1.37 10.23 27.87
N ILE A 550 1.20 11.54 27.99
CA ILE A 550 2.08 12.52 27.34
C ILE A 550 3.47 12.49 27.96
N GLY A 551 3.55 12.41 29.29
CA GLY A 551 4.81 12.26 30.03
C GLY A 551 5.55 10.98 29.67
N GLY A 552 4.84 9.85 29.53
CA GLY A 552 5.37 8.55 29.12
C GLY A 552 5.95 8.59 27.71
N CYS A 553 5.21 9.10 26.73
CA CYS A 553 5.70 9.28 25.36
C CYS A 553 6.87 10.27 25.27
N ALA A 554 6.82 11.36 26.03
CA ALA A 554 7.91 12.33 26.12
C ALA A 554 9.18 11.68 26.72
N ALA A 555 9.05 10.94 27.82
CA ALA A 555 10.13 10.19 28.43
C ALA A 555 10.70 9.11 27.50
N LEU A 556 9.85 8.41 26.76
CA LEU A 556 10.24 7.40 25.77
C LEU A 556 11.06 8.01 24.63
N SER A 557 10.67 9.19 24.13
CA SER A 557 11.42 9.90 23.10
C SER A 557 12.85 10.25 23.56
N VAL A 558 12.98 10.67 24.81
CA VAL A 558 14.26 11.01 25.46
C VAL A 558 15.07 9.74 25.73
N ALA A 559 14.45 8.70 26.26
CA ALA A 559 15.08 7.43 26.61
C ALA A 559 15.64 6.73 25.38
N THR A 560 14.87 6.64 24.29
CA THR A 560 15.32 6.05 23.02
C THR A 560 16.48 6.82 22.40
N THR A 561 16.46 8.16 22.47
CA THR A 561 17.58 9.02 22.05
C THR A 561 18.83 8.74 22.90
N TRP A 562 18.68 8.66 24.22
CA TRP A 562 19.79 8.35 25.14
C TRP A 562 20.36 6.95 24.92
N VAL A 563 19.52 5.91 24.91
CA VAL A 563 19.92 4.51 24.73
C VAL A 563 20.64 4.34 23.39
N THR A 564 20.09 4.89 22.31
CA THR A 564 20.69 4.70 20.98
C THR A 564 22.03 5.42 20.88
N ARG A 565 22.15 6.63 21.43
CA ARG A 565 23.43 7.35 21.49
C ARG A 565 24.46 6.62 22.36
N ARG A 566 24.04 5.97 23.45
CA ARG A 566 24.94 5.33 24.42
C ARG A 566 25.39 3.93 23.99
N PHE A 567 24.51 3.14 23.39
CA PHE A 567 24.73 1.71 23.16
C PHE A 567 24.68 1.26 21.71
N LEU A 568 24.03 2.01 20.81
CA LEU A 568 23.83 1.59 19.42
C LEU A 568 24.72 2.34 18.42
N LEU A 569 25.26 3.50 18.79
CA LEU A 569 26.18 4.29 17.98
C LEU A 569 27.53 4.44 18.70
N ASP A 570 28.51 3.60 18.37
CA ASP A 570 29.90 3.79 18.79
C ASP A 570 30.46 5.06 18.12
N GLY A 571 30.39 6.21 18.80
CA GLY A 571 31.06 7.46 18.40
C GLY A 571 30.52 8.20 17.17
N ALA A 572 29.53 7.68 16.45
CA ALA A 572 28.99 8.31 15.24
C ALA A 572 27.89 9.35 15.53
N HIS A 573 28.04 10.58 15.02
CA HIS A 573 27.02 11.62 15.13
C HIS A 573 25.74 11.27 14.38
N VAL A 574 24.56 11.46 15.01
CA VAL A 574 23.23 11.15 14.45
C VAL A 574 22.97 11.86 13.12
N PHE A 575 23.56 13.04 12.90
CA PHE A 575 23.36 13.90 11.74
C PHE A 575 24.59 14.07 10.82
N GLY A 576 25.66 13.28 11.02
CA GLY A 576 26.96 13.53 10.37
C GLY A 576 27.56 12.42 9.51
N VAL A 577 26.93 11.24 9.44
CA VAL A 577 27.42 10.09 8.65
C VAL A 577 26.45 9.83 7.50
N PRO A 578 26.90 9.76 6.23
CA PRO A 578 26.01 9.47 5.11
C PRO A 578 25.35 8.08 5.32
N PRO A 579 24.03 7.97 5.09
CA PRO A 579 23.34 6.70 5.20
C PRO A 579 23.93 5.73 4.18
N SER A 580 24.52 4.62 4.65
CA SER A 580 24.93 3.52 3.78
C SER A 580 24.34 2.23 4.29
N GLY A 581 23.41 1.67 3.50
CA GLY A 581 22.83 0.35 3.72
C GLY A 581 21.66 0.28 4.72
N THR A 582 20.92 -0.83 4.64
CA THR A 582 19.74 -1.13 5.46
C THR A 582 20.06 -1.27 6.95
N ALA A 583 21.27 -1.71 7.29
CA ALA A 583 21.73 -1.83 8.68
C ALA A 583 21.84 -0.46 9.39
N TRP A 584 22.18 0.60 8.66
CA TRP A 584 22.27 1.97 9.19
C TRP A 584 20.91 2.50 9.65
N TYR A 585 19.86 2.24 8.87
CA TYR A 585 18.48 2.64 9.19
C TYR A 585 17.93 1.81 10.34
N ALA A 586 18.14 0.50 10.29
CA ALA A 586 17.65 -0.43 11.29
C ALA A 586 18.24 -0.15 12.70
N ALA A 587 19.52 0.25 12.78
CA ALA A 587 20.16 0.64 14.04
C ALA A 587 19.61 1.97 14.64
N ARG A 588 18.98 2.83 13.81
CA ARG A 588 18.39 4.10 14.24
C ARG A 588 16.87 4.05 14.41
N ALA A 589 16.24 2.94 14.02
CA ALA A 589 14.79 2.75 14.12
C ALA A 589 14.23 3.05 15.54
N PRO A 590 14.91 2.71 16.66
CA PRO A 590 14.40 3.03 18.00
C PRO A 590 14.30 4.53 18.28
N ILE A 591 15.27 5.34 17.84
CA ILE A 591 15.19 6.81 17.97
C ILE A 591 14.01 7.33 17.16
N ALA A 592 13.88 6.89 15.90
CA ALA A 592 12.80 7.31 15.04
C ALA A 592 11.43 6.97 15.65
N ALA A 593 11.28 5.77 16.20
CA ALA A 593 10.08 5.35 16.93
C ALA A 593 9.80 6.23 18.16
N GLY A 594 10.81 6.54 18.97
CA GLY A 594 10.65 7.41 20.12
C GLY A 594 10.28 8.84 19.73
N TRP A 595 10.84 9.38 18.65
CA TRP A 595 10.47 10.70 18.14
C TRP A 595 9.06 10.71 17.54
N LEU A 596 8.63 9.63 16.88
CA LEU A 596 7.26 9.45 16.43
C LEU A 596 6.28 9.41 17.62
N ALA A 597 6.63 8.69 18.69
CA ALA A 597 5.84 8.68 19.93
C ALA A 597 5.73 10.08 20.55
N GLY A 598 6.85 10.81 20.65
CA GLY A 598 6.85 12.19 21.15
C GLY A 598 6.05 13.15 20.27
N GLY A 599 6.16 13.03 18.94
CA GLY A 599 5.38 13.81 17.99
C GLY A 599 3.89 13.47 18.03
N GLY A 600 3.55 12.19 18.17
CA GLY A 600 2.18 11.72 18.37
C GLY A 600 1.58 12.28 19.66
N ALA A 601 2.33 12.27 20.76
CA ALA A 601 1.91 12.89 22.02
C ALA A 601 1.71 14.41 21.89
N TYR A 602 2.53 15.10 21.10
CA TYR A 602 2.34 16.51 20.80
C TYR A 602 1.04 16.77 20.02
N LEU A 603 0.75 15.94 19.00
CA LEU A 603 -0.50 16.04 18.23
C LEU A 603 -1.73 15.68 19.08
N TYR A 604 -1.61 14.68 19.96
CA TYR A 604 -2.66 14.33 20.91
C TYR A 604 -2.91 15.47 21.92
N ALA A 605 -1.84 16.08 22.46
CA ALA A 605 -1.95 17.23 23.34
C ALA A 605 -2.65 18.42 22.67
N LEU A 606 -2.39 18.65 21.37
CA LEU A 606 -3.09 19.66 20.56
C LEU A 606 -4.56 19.31 20.32
N TRP A 607 -4.86 18.05 20.01
CA TRP A 607 -6.22 17.57 19.76
C TRP A 607 -7.10 17.75 21.00
N LEU A 608 -6.56 17.50 22.19
CA LEU A 608 -7.24 17.73 23.47
C LEU A 608 -7.64 19.20 23.71
N GLN A 609 -7.04 20.15 22.98
CA GLN A 609 -7.37 21.58 23.10
C GLN A 609 -8.48 22.03 22.17
N VAL A 610 -8.94 21.18 21.25
CA VAL A 610 -10.04 21.50 20.35
C VAL A 610 -11.35 21.36 21.14
N PRO A 611 -12.05 22.46 21.46
CA PRO A 611 -13.29 22.37 22.22
C PRO A 611 -14.35 21.61 21.39
N PRO A 612 -15.26 20.86 22.04
CA PRO A 612 -16.38 20.23 21.37
C PRO A 612 -17.19 21.25 20.56
N ALA A 613 -17.78 20.81 19.46
CA ALA A 613 -18.57 21.68 18.59
C ALA A 613 -19.69 22.38 19.40
N GLY A 614 -19.64 23.71 19.49
CA GLY A 614 -20.62 24.54 20.20
C GLY A 614 -20.11 25.15 21.52
N GLU A 615 -18.98 24.68 22.06
CA GLU A 615 -18.39 25.27 23.28
C GLU A 615 -17.39 26.38 22.96
N ARG A 616 -17.45 27.46 23.75
CA ARG A 616 -16.49 28.56 23.66
C ARG A 616 -15.23 28.21 24.46
N PHE A 617 -14.08 28.64 23.95
CA PHE A 617 -12.80 28.50 24.67
C PHE A 617 -12.79 29.38 25.92
N HIS A 618 -12.53 28.79 27.09
CA HIS A 618 -12.41 29.48 28.37
C HIS A 618 -10.95 29.50 28.83
N TYR A 619 -10.46 30.69 29.22
CA TYR A 619 -9.15 30.85 29.84
C TYR A 619 -9.18 30.39 31.30
N PRO A 620 -8.11 29.76 31.81
CA PRO A 620 -8.05 29.37 33.23
C PRO A 620 -8.06 30.61 34.13
N ALA A 621 -8.64 30.45 35.34
CA ALA A 621 -8.74 31.55 36.31
C ALA A 621 -7.36 31.99 36.82
N THR A 622 -6.45 31.04 37.00
CA THR A 622 -5.03 31.28 37.29
C THR A 622 -4.21 30.69 36.14
N PRO A 623 -3.50 31.50 35.35
CA PRO A 623 -2.65 30.98 34.27
C PRO A 623 -1.57 30.05 34.82
N PHE A 624 -1.21 29.03 34.05
CA PHE A 624 -0.09 28.12 34.31
C PHE A 624 -0.24 27.19 35.52
N THR A 625 -1.45 26.96 36.02
CA THR A 625 -1.71 26.09 37.18
C THR A 625 -2.47 24.82 36.82
N ASP A 626 -2.82 24.66 35.55
CA ASP A 626 -3.69 23.59 35.07
C ASP A 626 -2.91 22.42 34.45
N GLU A 627 -3.66 21.37 34.11
CA GLU A 627 -3.11 20.17 33.47
C GLU A 627 -2.38 20.51 32.16
N ARG A 628 -2.95 21.39 31.32
CA ARG A 628 -2.39 21.76 30.00
C ARG A 628 -0.97 22.27 30.13
N THR A 629 -0.72 23.10 31.13
CA THR A 629 0.61 23.63 31.42
C THR A 629 1.61 22.52 31.70
N VAL A 630 1.23 21.52 32.49
CA VAL A 630 2.08 20.34 32.77
C VAL A 630 2.38 19.57 31.48
N LEU A 631 1.37 19.33 30.64
CA LEU A 631 1.53 18.59 29.37
C LEU A 631 2.52 19.26 28.42
N PHE A 632 2.34 20.55 28.14
CA PHE A 632 3.22 21.29 27.22
C PHE A 632 4.60 21.56 27.83
N ALA A 633 4.72 21.68 29.16
CA ALA A 633 6.02 21.76 29.82
C ALA A 633 6.83 20.47 29.66
N LEU A 634 6.21 19.30 29.85
CA LEU A 634 6.84 18.00 29.63
C LEU A 634 7.30 17.83 28.17
N LEU A 635 6.47 18.20 27.20
CA LEU A 635 6.80 18.15 25.77
C LEU A 635 7.95 19.10 25.41
N SER A 636 7.97 20.31 25.98
CA SER A 636 9.03 21.30 25.77
C SER A 636 10.35 20.82 26.36
N ALA A 637 10.32 20.28 27.59
CA ALA A 637 11.49 19.70 28.25
C ALA A 637 12.04 18.49 27.46
N ALA A 638 11.17 17.62 26.95
CA ALA A 638 11.57 16.48 26.13
C ALA A 638 12.17 16.92 24.78
N ALA A 639 11.60 17.93 24.11
CA ALA A 639 12.18 18.49 22.88
C ALA A 639 13.59 19.05 23.11
N ALA A 640 13.78 19.81 24.19
CA ALA A 640 15.09 20.33 24.57
C ALA A 640 16.07 19.21 24.93
N ALA A 641 15.65 18.23 25.73
CA ALA A 641 16.46 17.08 26.12
C ALA A 641 16.88 16.24 24.89
N ASN A 642 15.96 15.97 23.97
CA ASN A 642 16.26 15.28 22.71
C ASN A 642 17.29 16.04 21.87
N GLY A 643 17.18 17.36 21.77
CA GLY A 643 18.16 18.19 21.05
C GLY A 643 19.56 18.15 21.67
N LEU A 644 19.63 18.14 23.01
CA LEU A 644 20.90 18.03 23.74
C LEU A 644 21.50 16.62 23.69
N LEU A 645 20.65 15.59 23.76
CA LEU A 645 21.04 14.17 23.79
C LEU A 645 21.36 13.61 22.41
N ALA A 646 20.66 13.99 21.34
CA ALA A 646 20.95 13.47 19.99
C ALA A 646 22.37 13.87 19.52
N GLY A 647 22.87 15.01 20.01
CA GLY A 647 24.21 15.49 19.72
C GLY A 647 24.34 16.05 18.30
N GLY A 648 25.33 16.94 18.12
CA GLY A 648 25.51 17.66 16.87
C GLY A 648 24.72 18.97 16.82
N ARG A 649 25.17 19.86 15.91
CA ARG A 649 24.69 21.24 15.83
C ARG A 649 23.22 21.32 15.44
N VAL A 650 22.82 20.58 14.40
CA VAL A 650 21.46 20.58 13.86
C VAL A 650 20.45 20.03 14.87
N ALA A 651 20.76 18.93 15.56
CA ALA A 651 19.87 18.33 16.55
C ALA A 651 19.55 19.29 17.70
N ARG A 652 20.58 19.97 18.23
CA ARG A 652 20.45 20.98 19.28
C ARG A 652 19.59 22.14 18.80
N GLN A 653 19.81 22.62 17.57
CA GLN A 653 19.01 23.68 16.97
C GLN A 653 17.53 23.28 16.89
N CYS A 654 17.23 22.11 16.31
CA CYS A 654 15.86 21.60 16.19
C CYS A 654 15.16 21.41 17.54
N GLY A 655 15.83 20.79 18.52
CA GLY A 655 15.24 20.55 19.84
C GLY A 655 14.94 21.84 20.62
N VAL A 656 15.83 22.84 20.54
CA VAL A 656 15.59 24.16 21.13
C VAL A 656 14.44 24.88 20.41
N VAL A 657 14.44 24.92 19.07
CA VAL A 657 13.36 25.56 18.31
C VAL A 657 12.01 24.89 18.62
N LEU A 658 11.96 23.56 18.68
CA LEU A 658 10.75 22.82 19.02
C LEU A 658 10.28 23.12 20.45
N ALA A 659 11.19 23.22 21.42
CA ALA A 659 10.83 23.63 22.79
C ALA A 659 10.20 25.03 22.83
N PHE A 660 10.74 25.99 22.07
CA PHE A 660 10.16 27.34 21.95
C PHE A 660 8.80 27.33 21.23
N VAL A 661 8.64 26.50 20.20
CA VAL A 661 7.35 26.33 19.49
C VAL A 661 6.30 25.75 20.43
N THR A 662 6.64 24.73 21.21
CA THR A 662 5.76 24.13 22.22
C THR A 662 5.29 25.18 23.24
N LEU A 663 6.20 26.01 23.75
CA LEU A 663 5.84 27.11 24.67
C LEU A 663 4.98 28.18 23.97
N ALA A 664 5.28 28.50 22.70
CA ALA A 664 4.49 29.45 21.92
C ALA A 664 3.05 28.95 21.68
N VAL A 665 2.85 27.64 21.55
CA VAL A 665 1.52 27.01 21.42
C VAL A 665 0.76 26.94 22.75
N LEU A 666 1.47 26.79 23.89
CA LEU A 666 0.86 26.82 25.21
C LEU A 666 0.29 28.21 25.55
N LEU A 667 1.01 29.28 25.24
CA LEU A 667 0.64 30.64 25.66
C LEU A 667 -0.78 31.08 25.24
N PRO A 668 -1.27 30.82 24.01
CA PRO A 668 -2.64 31.14 23.62
C PRO A 668 -3.73 30.43 24.43
N LEU A 669 -3.39 29.29 25.04
CA LEU A 669 -4.31 28.50 25.84
C LEU A 669 -4.43 29.05 27.27
N GLU A 670 -3.33 29.62 27.78
CA GLU A 670 -3.22 30.13 29.15
C GLU A 670 -3.49 31.64 29.27
N LEU A 671 -3.15 32.41 28.25
CA LEU A 671 -3.11 33.87 28.33
C LEU A 671 -4.16 34.53 27.44
N ARG A 672 -4.82 35.56 27.99
CA ARG A 672 -5.66 36.48 27.23
C ARG A 672 -4.85 37.17 26.11
N PRO A 673 -5.48 37.63 25.01
CA PRO A 673 -4.78 38.07 23.80
C PRO A 673 -3.66 39.12 24.01
N ALA A 674 -3.86 40.08 24.92
CA ALA A 674 -2.84 41.08 25.24
C ALA A 674 -1.61 40.46 25.93
N ALA A 675 -1.84 39.65 26.98
CA ALA A 675 -0.78 38.96 27.71
C ALA A 675 -0.08 37.91 26.84
N LEU A 676 -0.81 37.26 25.94
CA LEU A 676 -0.27 36.34 24.93
C LEU A 676 0.81 37.01 24.07
N VAL A 677 0.51 38.18 23.49
CA VAL A 677 1.47 38.90 22.63
C VAL A 677 2.73 39.27 23.43
N VAL A 678 2.57 39.70 24.69
CA VAL A 678 3.70 39.98 25.58
C VAL A 678 4.52 38.71 25.84
N GLY A 679 3.87 37.57 26.11
CA GLY A 679 4.52 36.28 26.30
C GLY A 679 5.32 35.84 25.05
N TRP A 680 4.74 35.97 23.86
CA TRP A 680 5.45 35.69 22.61
C TRP A 680 6.61 36.65 22.37
N ALA A 681 6.49 37.93 22.70
CA ALA A 681 7.60 38.87 22.63
C ALA A 681 8.77 38.49 23.56
N VAL A 682 8.48 37.95 24.76
CA VAL A 682 9.50 37.40 25.67
C VAL A 682 10.19 36.17 25.08
N LEU A 683 9.44 35.25 24.47
CA LEU A 683 10.02 34.09 23.77
C LEU A 683 10.90 34.51 22.58
N VAL A 684 10.45 35.51 21.80
CA VAL A 684 11.25 36.11 20.72
C VAL A 684 12.55 36.70 21.25
N ALA A 685 12.51 37.44 22.37
CA ALA A 685 13.71 37.95 23.02
C ALA A 685 14.66 36.81 23.46
N GLY A 686 14.10 35.72 23.99
CA GLY A 686 14.84 34.49 24.29
C GLY A 686 15.59 33.93 23.08
N LEU A 687 14.90 33.77 21.94
CA LEU A 687 15.53 33.31 20.69
C LEU A 687 16.60 34.28 20.18
N TRP A 688 16.38 35.60 20.28
CA TRP A 688 17.39 36.60 19.94
C TRP A 688 18.64 36.50 20.84
N THR A 689 18.46 36.29 22.15
CA THR A 689 19.59 36.08 23.06
C THR A 689 20.37 34.82 22.72
N LEU A 690 19.69 33.72 22.34
CA LEU A 690 20.32 32.48 21.90
C LEU A 690 21.08 32.66 20.59
N ALA A 691 20.49 33.33 19.60
CA ALA A 691 21.15 33.65 18.33
C ALA A 691 22.43 34.48 18.54
N ARG A 692 22.42 35.37 19.54
CA ARG A 692 23.58 36.20 19.88
C ARG A 692 24.65 35.45 20.68
N ARG A 693 24.26 34.58 21.61
CA ARG A 693 25.19 33.77 22.43
C ARG A 693 25.80 32.61 21.65
N LEU A 694 25.08 32.07 20.67
CA LEU A 694 25.48 30.94 19.84
C LEU A 694 25.47 31.36 18.36
N PRO A 695 26.42 32.19 17.90
CA PRO A 695 26.42 32.73 16.53
C PRO A 695 26.49 31.64 15.46
N GLY A 696 27.14 30.50 15.77
CA GLY A 696 27.16 29.32 14.88
C GLY A 696 25.80 28.64 14.68
N ASP A 697 24.81 28.94 15.54
CA ASP A 697 23.44 28.43 15.49
C ASP A 697 22.41 29.50 15.12
N ALA A 698 22.85 30.74 14.90
CA ALA A 698 21.96 31.86 14.57
C ALA A 698 21.07 31.58 13.35
N GLY A 699 21.55 30.78 12.40
CA GLY A 699 20.78 30.38 11.22
C GLY A 699 19.46 29.64 11.52
N ALA A 700 19.33 29.00 12.68
CA ALA A 700 18.09 28.33 13.09
C ALA A 700 17.22 29.20 14.02
N TYR A 701 17.84 29.94 14.93
CA TYR A 701 17.12 30.74 15.94
C TYR A 701 16.56 32.05 15.36
N VAL A 702 17.26 32.68 14.41
CA VAL A 702 16.81 33.93 13.76
C VAL A 702 15.49 33.71 12.99
N PRO A 703 15.34 32.70 12.11
CA PRO A 703 14.05 32.46 11.44
C PRO A 703 12.91 32.13 12.42
N ALA A 704 13.17 31.32 13.45
CA ALA A 704 12.16 31.00 14.47
C ALA A 704 11.68 32.25 15.22
N ALA A 705 12.61 33.14 15.59
CA ALA A 705 12.28 34.42 16.21
C ALA A 705 11.46 35.32 15.28
N MET A 706 11.78 35.33 13.97
CA MET A 706 11.05 36.12 12.98
C MET A 706 9.60 35.64 12.79
N VAL A 707 9.38 34.33 12.68
CA VAL A 707 8.03 33.76 12.55
C VAL A 707 7.19 34.10 13.77
N LEU A 708 7.73 33.88 14.97
CA LEU A 708 7.01 34.17 16.21
C LEU A 708 6.75 35.67 16.41
N LEU A 709 7.71 36.54 16.02
CA LEU A 709 7.54 37.99 16.05
C LEU A 709 6.47 38.46 15.06
N ALA A 710 6.42 37.88 13.86
CA ALA A 710 5.38 38.18 12.87
C ALA A 710 3.99 37.76 13.37
N LEU A 711 3.87 36.58 13.99
CA LEU A 711 2.64 36.13 14.64
C LEU A 711 2.22 37.05 15.79
N ALA A 712 3.16 37.45 16.65
CA ALA A 712 2.91 38.42 17.72
C ALA A 712 2.41 39.75 17.17
N ALA A 713 3.05 40.30 16.14
CA ALA A 713 2.60 41.52 15.47
C ALA A 713 1.21 41.36 14.85
N LEU A 714 0.96 40.24 14.18
CA LEU A 714 -0.34 39.96 13.55
C LEU A 714 -1.47 39.86 14.58
N VAL A 715 -1.27 39.10 15.67
CA VAL A 715 -2.28 38.99 16.75
C VAL A 715 -2.45 40.32 17.47
N ALA A 716 -1.36 41.07 17.69
CA ALA A 716 -1.43 42.41 18.26
C ALA A 716 -2.31 43.34 17.41
N VAL A 717 -2.14 43.33 16.09
CA VAL A 717 -2.88 44.21 15.17
C VAL A 717 -4.28 43.71 14.82
N LEU A 718 -4.53 42.40 14.78
CA LEU A 718 -5.84 41.87 14.37
C LEU A 718 -6.79 41.57 15.54
N ARG A 719 -6.25 41.22 16.71
CA ARG A 719 -7.06 40.73 17.85
C ARG A 719 -6.98 41.64 19.07
N VAL A 720 -5.82 42.19 19.40
CA VAL A 720 -5.64 43.02 20.61
C VAL A 720 -5.97 44.48 20.34
N ALA A 721 -5.45 45.02 19.25
CA ALA A 721 -5.65 46.37 18.77
C ALA A 721 -6.06 46.30 17.28
N PRO A 722 -7.27 45.81 16.96
CA PRO A 722 -7.79 45.80 15.59
C PRO A 722 -7.74 47.19 14.97
N LEU A 723 -7.64 47.28 13.64
CA LEU A 723 -7.64 48.57 12.93
C LEU A 723 -8.91 49.41 13.21
N SER A 724 -10.03 48.79 13.60
CA SER A 724 -11.22 49.48 14.08
C SER A 724 -10.99 50.28 15.36
N ARG A 725 -9.98 49.95 16.16
CA ARG A 725 -9.58 50.74 17.34
C ARG A 725 -8.94 52.07 16.95
N LEU A 726 -8.71 52.33 15.67
CA LEU A 726 -8.34 53.66 15.17
C LEU A 726 -9.56 54.59 14.99
N THR A 727 -10.78 54.14 15.33
CA THR A 727 -11.99 54.98 15.37
C THR A 727 -12.56 55.05 16.77
N VAL A 728 -13.28 56.14 17.06
CA VAL A 728 -14.01 56.31 18.33
C VAL A 728 -15.36 55.63 18.18
N ASP A 729 -15.69 54.71 19.09
CA ASP A 729 -16.95 53.97 19.08
C ASP A 729 -17.92 54.47 20.15
N ALA A 730 -19.19 54.08 20.07
CA ALA A 730 -20.25 54.52 20.97
C ALA A 730 -20.13 53.99 22.43
N VAL A 731 -19.17 53.09 22.70
CA VAL A 731 -18.96 52.49 24.03
C VAL A 731 -18.28 53.47 24.97
N SER A 732 -18.87 53.73 26.14
CA SER A 732 -18.53 54.86 27.00
C SER A 732 -17.47 54.61 28.08
N SER A 733 -16.91 53.41 28.24
CA SER A 733 -15.96 53.11 29.33
C SER A 733 -14.68 52.40 28.87
N LEU A 734 -13.53 52.94 29.30
CA LEU A 734 -12.23 52.28 29.25
C LEU A 734 -11.83 51.91 30.69
N ASP A 735 -11.61 50.62 30.95
CA ASP A 735 -11.27 50.13 32.31
C ASP A 735 -9.78 50.26 32.64
N HIS A 736 -9.05 51.17 32.00
CA HIS A 736 -7.58 51.25 32.11
C HIS A 736 -7.05 52.68 31.91
N PRO A 737 -5.87 53.00 32.50
CA PRO A 737 -5.24 54.31 32.32
C PRO A 737 -4.76 54.55 30.89
N LEU A 738 -4.66 55.83 30.50
CA LEU A 738 -4.12 56.26 29.21
C LEU A 738 -2.72 55.67 28.98
N PHE A 739 -2.50 55.12 27.79
CA PHE A 739 -1.28 54.41 27.38
C PHE A 739 -0.91 53.15 28.20
N LEU A 740 -1.68 52.77 29.21
CA LEU A 740 -1.47 51.57 30.05
C LEU A 740 -2.60 50.57 29.83
N SER A 741 -2.88 50.26 28.56
CA SER A 741 -3.84 49.24 28.16
C SER A 741 -3.14 47.94 27.77
N GLY A 742 -3.89 46.83 27.76
CA GLY A 742 -3.37 45.57 27.22
C GLY A 742 -2.91 45.69 25.75
N ALA A 743 -3.51 46.59 24.97
CA ALA A 743 -3.13 46.85 23.59
C ALA A 743 -1.81 47.61 23.46
N THR A 744 -1.60 48.66 24.24
CA THR A 744 -0.33 49.40 24.21
C THR A 744 0.81 48.56 24.78
N ALA A 745 0.55 47.74 25.80
CA ALA A 745 1.53 46.76 26.32
C ALA A 745 1.92 45.72 25.25
N ALA A 746 0.94 45.14 24.54
CA ALA A 746 1.17 44.16 23.48
C ALA A 746 1.96 44.74 22.29
N LEU A 747 1.54 45.90 21.78
CA LEU A 747 2.23 46.60 20.69
C LEU A 747 3.65 47.03 21.11
N GLY A 748 3.79 47.52 22.34
CA GLY A 748 5.07 47.95 22.91
C GLY A 748 6.05 46.80 23.08
N ALA A 749 5.60 45.68 23.65
CA ALA A 749 6.41 44.47 23.77
C ALA A 749 6.87 43.94 22.42
N THR A 750 6.00 43.95 21.41
CA THR A 750 6.34 43.54 20.03
C THR A 750 7.35 44.49 19.39
N ALA A 751 7.18 45.81 19.55
CA ALA A 751 8.12 46.81 19.05
C ALA A 751 9.50 46.71 19.74
N LEU A 752 9.52 46.44 21.06
CA LEU A 752 10.76 46.20 21.81
C LEU A 752 11.46 44.92 21.36
N ALA A 753 10.72 43.83 21.14
CA ALA A 753 11.26 42.58 20.62
C ALA A 753 11.83 42.75 19.19
N ALA A 754 11.16 43.52 18.32
CA ALA A 754 11.67 43.88 17.00
C ALA A 754 12.92 44.76 17.08
N THR A 755 12.96 45.74 18.00
CA THR A 755 14.11 46.61 18.24
C THR A 755 15.32 45.81 18.75
N PHE A 756 15.09 44.91 19.70
CA PHE A 756 16.11 44.00 20.20
C PHE A 756 16.63 43.09 19.08
N GLY A 757 15.73 42.52 18.29
CA GLY A 757 16.06 41.74 17.10
C GLY A 757 16.94 42.52 16.12
N SER A 758 16.54 43.75 15.76
CA SER A 758 17.32 44.65 14.89
C SER A 758 18.74 44.82 15.40
N TRP A 759 18.91 45.07 16.70
CA TRP A 759 20.22 45.19 17.31
C TRP A 759 21.03 43.89 17.28
N THR A 760 20.39 42.74 17.55
CA THR A 760 21.09 41.45 17.54
C THR A 760 21.63 41.06 16.16
N VAL A 761 20.88 41.33 15.09
CA VAL A 761 21.26 40.94 13.72
C VAL A 761 21.99 42.03 12.94
N ARG A 762 22.25 43.20 13.53
CA ARG A 762 22.83 44.37 12.84
C ARG A 762 24.17 44.11 12.14
N HIS A 763 24.97 43.19 12.66
CA HIS A 763 26.28 42.84 12.11
C HIS A 763 26.24 41.57 11.25
N THR A 764 25.22 40.71 11.42
CA THR A 764 25.13 39.42 10.72
C THR A 764 24.28 39.53 9.45
N VAL A 765 23.13 40.19 9.54
CA VAL A 765 22.16 40.33 8.43
C VAL A 765 21.66 41.77 8.39
N PRO A 766 22.44 42.72 7.82
CA PRO A 766 22.14 44.15 7.91
C PRO A 766 20.78 44.52 7.31
N ASN A 767 20.36 43.88 6.20
CA ASN A 767 19.06 44.14 5.60
C ASN A 767 17.90 43.75 6.54
N LEU A 768 18.02 42.62 7.24
CA LEU A 768 17.02 42.19 8.23
C LEU A 768 16.99 43.12 9.44
N SER A 769 18.16 43.60 9.88
CA SER A 769 18.23 44.56 10.98
C SER A 769 17.47 45.85 10.65
N VAL A 770 17.60 46.32 9.41
CA VAL A 770 16.92 47.52 8.92
C VAL A 770 15.41 47.28 8.82
N ALA A 771 14.99 46.12 8.29
CA ALA A 771 13.58 45.75 8.22
C ALA A 771 12.92 45.66 9.60
N LEU A 772 13.60 45.06 10.59
CA LEU A 772 13.13 44.99 11.97
C LEU A 772 13.04 46.37 12.64
N ALA A 773 13.99 47.27 12.37
CA ALA A 773 13.91 48.65 12.86
C ALA A 773 12.72 49.41 12.24
N VAL A 774 12.44 49.21 10.94
CA VAL A 774 11.27 49.79 10.27
C VAL A 774 9.97 49.23 10.84
N ALA A 775 9.89 47.91 11.07
CA ALA A 775 8.73 47.27 11.67
C ALA A 775 8.48 47.77 13.11
N ALA A 776 9.54 47.91 13.92
CA ALA A 776 9.46 48.50 15.24
C ALA A 776 8.93 49.95 15.20
N ALA A 777 9.46 50.77 14.27
CA ALA A 777 8.99 52.14 14.08
C ALA A 777 7.52 52.21 13.65
N ALA A 778 7.08 51.36 12.73
CA ALA A 778 5.68 51.26 12.31
C ALA A 778 4.76 50.84 13.47
N LEU A 779 5.17 49.85 14.27
CA LEU A 779 4.44 49.43 15.48
C LEU A 779 4.38 50.55 16.53
N CYS A 780 5.43 51.36 16.69
CA CYS A 780 5.40 52.55 17.55
C CYS A 780 4.43 53.62 17.04
N VAL A 781 4.41 53.91 15.73
CA VAL A 781 3.43 54.82 15.12
C VAL A 781 2.00 54.32 15.37
N TYR A 782 1.78 53.01 15.21
CA TYR A 782 0.48 52.41 15.47
C TYR A 782 0.08 52.46 16.94
N LEU A 783 0.99 52.13 17.87
CA LEU A 783 0.80 52.25 19.31
C LEU A 783 0.40 53.67 19.72
N LEU A 784 1.12 54.67 19.21
CA LEU A 784 0.80 56.08 19.47
C LEU A 784 -0.56 56.47 18.90
N SER A 785 -0.92 55.95 17.72
CA SER A 785 -2.22 56.17 17.10
C SER A 785 -3.36 55.61 17.96
N VAL A 786 -3.21 54.38 18.47
CA VAL A 786 -4.16 53.77 19.41
C VAL A 786 -4.27 54.60 20.70
N GLY A 787 -3.14 55.03 21.26
CA GLY A 787 -3.15 55.87 22.47
C GLY A 787 -3.84 57.23 22.28
N VAL A 788 -3.68 57.86 21.09
CA VAL A 788 -4.40 59.09 20.74
C VAL A 788 -5.90 58.85 20.65
N VAL A 789 -6.34 57.77 20.00
CA VAL A 789 -7.79 57.47 19.88
C VAL A 789 -8.39 57.08 21.23
N ASP A 790 -7.69 56.29 22.04
CA ASP A 790 -8.10 55.97 23.42
C ASP A 790 -8.32 57.27 24.23
N ALA A 791 -7.50 58.32 24.02
CA ALA A 791 -7.67 59.62 24.69
C ALA A 791 -8.96 60.38 24.30
N PHE A 792 -9.49 60.14 23.10
CA PHE A 792 -10.81 60.63 22.70
C PHE A 792 -11.93 59.69 23.15
N GLN A 793 -11.69 58.37 23.17
CA GLN A 793 -12.64 57.36 23.62
C GLN A 793 -13.07 57.57 25.09
N VAL A 794 -12.14 57.96 25.99
CA VAL A 794 -12.48 58.29 27.40
C VAL A 794 -13.51 59.43 27.52
N ARG A 795 -13.65 60.27 26.49
CA ARG A 795 -14.57 61.42 26.48
C ARG A 795 -15.98 61.09 25.97
N VAL A 796 -16.21 59.86 25.51
CA VAL A 796 -17.50 59.38 25.02
C VAL A 796 -18.50 59.31 26.18
N GLY A 797 -19.73 59.79 25.96
CA GLY A 797 -20.74 59.95 27.04
C GLY A 797 -20.67 61.28 27.79
N GLY A 798 -19.73 62.17 27.44
CA GLY A 798 -19.71 63.58 27.87
C GLY A 798 -20.64 64.48 27.04
N GLY A 799 -20.54 65.80 27.21
CA GLY A 799 -21.42 66.79 26.55
C GLY A 799 -21.21 67.04 25.04
N ARG A 800 -20.47 66.19 24.33
CA ARG A 800 -20.18 66.33 22.88
C ARG A 800 -20.77 65.16 22.09
N ALA A 801 -21.27 65.44 20.88
CA ALA A 801 -21.80 64.42 19.98
C ALA A 801 -20.71 63.42 19.55
N LEU A 802 -21.08 62.13 19.42
CA LEU A 802 -20.17 61.06 19.00
C LEU A 802 -19.54 61.33 17.63
N GLU A 803 -20.33 61.83 16.68
CA GLU A 803 -19.86 62.15 15.32
C GLU A 803 -18.75 63.22 15.32
N GLU A 804 -18.85 64.19 16.23
CA GLU A 804 -17.84 65.24 16.39
C GLU A 804 -16.54 64.67 16.99
N LEU A 805 -16.64 63.79 17.98
CA LEU A 805 -15.47 63.09 18.55
C LEU A 805 -14.78 62.18 17.52
N GLN A 806 -15.55 61.50 16.67
CA GLN A 806 -15.03 60.67 15.59
C GLN A 806 -14.24 61.50 14.56
N LYS A 807 -14.79 62.65 14.13
CA LYS A 807 -14.11 63.57 13.21
C LYS A 807 -12.83 64.13 13.84
N GLN A 808 -12.89 64.60 15.09
CA GLN A 808 -11.73 65.12 15.80
C GLN A 808 -10.62 64.08 15.98
N ALA A 809 -10.96 62.83 16.27
CA ALA A 809 -9.98 61.75 16.38
C ALA A 809 -9.30 61.45 15.04
N GLN A 810 -10.02 61.44 13.91
CA GLN A 810 -9.42 61.21 12.58
C GLN A 810 -8.49 62.34 12.14
N VAL A 811 -8.83 63.59 12.47
CA VAL A 811 -7.95 64.74 12.24
C VAL A 811 -6.70 64.64 13.11
N ALA A 812 -6.85 64.31 14.41
CA ALA A 812 -5.72 64.12 15.32
C ALA A 812 -4.77 62.99 14.86
N LEU A 813 -5.30 61.89 14.31
CA LEU A 813 -4.50 60.83 13.71
C LEU A 813 -3.70 61.31 12.50
N SER A 814 -4.30 62.12 11.62
CA SER A 814 -3.63 62.66 10.44
C SER A 814 -2.52 63.64 10.82
N ILE A 815 -2.74 64.45 11.86
CA ILE A 815 -1.71 65.32 12.45
C ILE A 815 -0.59 64.47 13.06
N LEU A 816 -0.91 63.44 13.85
CA LEU A 816 0.08 62.54 14.45
C LEU A 816 0.96 61.89 13.36
N TRP A 817 0.36 61.33 12.32
CA TRP A 817 1.10 60.69 11.21
C TRP A 817 1.93 61.70 10.43
N GLY A 818 1.42 62.91 10.19
CA GLY A 818 2.15 64.01 9.57
C GLY A 818 3.37 64.44 10.39
N VAL A 819 3.21 64.62 11.70
CA VAL A 819 4.30 64.99 12.62
C VAL A 819 5.34 63.87 12.73
N LEU A 820 4.93 62.61 12.92
CA LEU A 820 5.85 61.47 12.99
C LEU A 820 6.55 61.23 11.65
N GLY A 821 5.85 61.35 10.53
CA GLY A 821 6.41 61.22 9.18
C GLY A 821 7.41 62.33 8.86
N GLY A 822 7.08 63.57 9.20
CA GLY A 822 7.97 64.72 9.10
C GLY A 822 9.21 64.57 9.98
N ALA A 823 9.05 64.19 11.25
CA ALA A 823 10.16 63.97 12.18
C ALA A 823 11.09 62.84 11.72
N ALA A 824 10.54 61.71 11.24
CA ALA A 824 11.32 60.60 10.70
C ALA A 824 12.08 60.99 9.41
N PHE A 825 11.44 61.78 8.54
CA PHE A 825 12.06 62.32 7.33
C PHE A 825 13.22 63.27 7.68
N ILE A 826 12.99 64.24 8.56
CA ILE A 826 14.00 65.19 9.05
C ILE A 826 15.16 64.45 9.71
N PHE A 827 14.88 63.48 10.58
CA PHE A 827 15.90 62.63 11.20
C PHE A 827 16.72 61.86 10.17
N GLY A 828 16.07 61.28 9.15
CA GLY A 828 16.75 60.57 8.06
C GLY A 828 17.61 61.48 7.18
N VAL A 829 17.25 62.75 7.04
CA VAL A 829 18.08 63.77 6.36
C VAL A 829 19.27 64.15 7.25
N ALA A 830 19.00 64.53 8.50
CA ALA A 830 20.01 64.99 9.45
C ALA A 830 21.07 63.93 9.79
N ARG A 831 20.66 62.66 9.95
CA ARG A 831 21.56 61.53 10.24
C ARG A 831 22.02 60.77 9.00
N ARG A 832 21.68 61.24 7.79
CA ARG A 832 21.95 60.59 6.49
C ARG A 832 21.42 59.15 6.37
N VAL A 833 20.46 58.72 7.19
CA VAL A 833 19.88 57.37 7.16
C VAL A 833 18.81 57.27 6.06
N LYS A 834 19.14 56.63 4.93
CA LYS A 834 18.24 56.48 3.76
C LYS A 834 16.89 55.87 4.13
N VAL A 835 16.89 54.85 5.00
CA VAL A 835 15.67 54.14 5.37
C VAL A 835 14.73 54.99 6.23
N ALA A 836 15.25 55.80 7.15
CA ALA A 836 14.43 56.74 7.92
C ALA A 836 13.79 57.81 7.03
N ARG A 837 14.49 58.29 5.99
CA ARG A 837 13.91 59.22 4.99
C ARG A 837 12.78 58.57 4.21
N LEU A 838 12.99 57.35 3.71
CA LEU A 838 11.98 56.61 2.94
C LEU A 838 10.77 56.25 3.81
N PHE A 839 10.97 55.86 5.07
CA PHE A 839 9.88 55.61 6.01
C PHE A 839 9.07 56.89 6.28
N GLY A 840 9.74 58.02 6.53
CA GLY A 840 9.09 59.32 6.69
C GLY A 840 8.30 59.75 5.45
N LEU A 841 8.90 59.64 4.25
CA LEU A 841 8.21 59.91 2.98
C LEU A 841 7.03 58.99 2.74
N LEU A 842 7.15 57.70 3.05
CA LEU A 842 6.07 56.74 2.92
C LEU A 842 4.92 57.08 3.87
N LEU A 843 5.22 57.41 5.14
CA LEU A 843 4.19 57.78 6.11
C LEU A 843 3.49 59.10 5.72
N LEU A 844 4.24 60.08 5.20
CA LEU A 844 3.68 61.31 4.64
C LEU A 844 2.84 61.05 3.38
N ALA A 845 3.30 60.16 2.50
CA ALA A 845 2.55 59.74 1.30
C ALA A 845 1.27 58.99 1.68
N ILE A 846 1.32 58.09 2.67
CA ILE A 846 0.13 57.41 3.22
C ILE A 846 -0.82 58.42 3.86
N THR A 847 -0.30 59.40 4.59
CA THR A 847 -1.11 60.49 5.15
C THR A 847 -1.78 61.30 4.04
N THR A 848 -1.04 61.59 2.97
CA THR A 848 -1.55 62.30 1.78
C THR A 848 -2.60 61.47 1.04
N VAL A 849 -2.35 60.19 0.80
CA VAL A 849 -3.29 59.26 0.16
C VAL A 849 -4.52 59.05 1.05
N LYS A 850 -4.37 58.98 2.38
CA LYS A 850 -5.49 58.89 3.32
C LYS A 850 -6.38 60.13 3.20
N VAL A 851 -5.78 61.32 3.15
CA VAL A 851 -6.47 62.57 2.84
C VAL A 851 -7.18 62.46 1.50
N PHE A 852 -6.50 62.12 0.41
CA PHE A 852 -7.13 62.01 -0.92
C PHE A 852 -8.22 60.93 -1.02
N LEU A 853 -8.04 59.74 -0.46
CA LEU A 853 -9.01 58.65 -0.61
C LEU A 853 -10.23 58.84 0.28
N PHE A 854 -10.06 59.30 1.52
CA PHE A 854 -11.19 59.52 2.41
C PHE A 854 -11.86 60.88 2.15
N ASP A 855 -11.15 61.85 1.56
CA ASP A 855 -11.74 63.12 1.12
C ASP A 855 -12.33 63.04 -0.31
N LEU A 856 -11.74 62.26 -1.25
CA LEU A 856 -12.32 62.01 -2.59
C LEU A 856 -13.36 60.87 -2.61
N ALA A 857 -13.43 59.99 -1.60
CA ALA A 857 -14.50 58.99 -1.51
C ALA A 857 -15.90 59.59 -1.25
N SER A 858 -15.96 60.90 -1.00
CA SER A 858 -17.18 61.70 -1.05
C SER A 858 -17.73 61.89 -2.47
N LEU A 859 -16.98 61.49 -3.51
CA LEU A 859 -17.42 61.55 -4.91
C LEU A 859 -18.24 60.33 -5.34
N ASP A 860 -19.25 60.64 -6.15
CA ASP A 860 -20.42 59.81 -6.43
C ASP A 860 -20.14 58.51 -7.22
N ALA A 861 -20.99 57.51 -7.02
CA ALA A 861 -20.81 56.13 -7.48
C ALA A 861 -20.88 55.94 -9.01
N ALA A 862 -21.46 56.91 -9.75
CA ALA A 862 -21.61 56.86 -11.20
C ALA A 862 -20.25 56.84 -11.95
N TYR A 863 -19.26 57.60 -11.48
CA TYR A 863 -17.95 57.72 -12.14
C TYR A 863 -17.06 56.47 -11.97
N ARG A 864 -17.37 55.65 -10.96
CA ARG A 864 -16.70 54.35 -10.72
C ARG A 864 -17.17 53.27 -11.70
N VAL A 865 -18.47 53.23 -12.03
CA VAL A 865 -19.07 52.20 -12.90
C VAL A 865 -18.74 52.42 -14.37
N LEU A 866 -18.77 53.68 -14.85
CA LEU A 866 -18.44 54.03 -16.23
C LEU A 866 -17.00 53.66 -16.63
N SER A 867 -16.06 53.74 -15.68
CA SER A 867 -14.64 53.45 -15.93
C SER A 867 -14.36 51.95 -16.14
N PHE A 868 -15.13 51.06 -15.51
CA PHE A 868 -14.99 49.60 -15.68
C PHE A 868 -15.68 49.07 -16.94
N ILE A 869 -16.80 49.69 -17.34
CA ILE A 869 -17.52 49.34 -18.56
C ILE A 869 -16.70 49.71 -19.81
N GLY A 870 -16.03 50.87 -19.79
CA GLY A 870 -15.15 51.30 -20.87
C GLY A 870 -14.00 50.33 -21.14
N LEU A 871 -13.50 49.66 -20.11
CA LEU A 871 -12.39 48.71 -20.22
C LEU A 871 -12.83 47.33 -20.77
N GLY A 872 -14.00 46.83 -20.35
CA GLY A 872 -14.52 45.51 -20.77
C GLY A 872 -14.92 45.46 -22.25
N ILE A 873 -15.46 46.56 -22.76
CA ILE A 873 -15.86 46.67 -24.18
C ILE A 873 -14.62 46.70 -25.08
N LEU A 874 -13.54 47.35 -24.65
CA LEU A 874 -12.28 47.44 -25.40
C LEU A 874 -11.64 46.06 -25.65
N LEU A 875 -11.78 45.13 -24.70
CA LEU A 875 -11.15 43.81 -24.75
C LEU A 875 -11.94 42.80 -25.62
N LEU A 876 -13.27 42.84 -25.58
CA LEU A 876 -14.14 41.93 -26.35
C LEU A 876 -14.08 42.18 -27.86
N VAL A 877 -14.02 43.46 -28.24
CA VAL A 877 -13.88 43.88 -29.65
C VAL A 877 -12.56 43.36 -30.24
N SER A 878 -11.50 43.26 -29.43
CA SER A 878 -10.19 42.75 -29.85
C SER A 878 -10.20 41.24 -30.17
N SER A 879 -11.01 40.44 -29.45
CA SER A 879 -11.09 38.96 -29.60
C SER A 879 -11.88 38.53 -30.84
N TRP A 880 -12.98 39.22 -31.12
CA TRP A 880 -13.80 38.95 -32.30
C TRP A 880 -13.07 39.30 -33.61
N PHE A 881 -12.27 40.36 -33.58
CA PHE A 881 -11.43 40.75 -34.72
C PHE A 881 -10.38 39.68 -35.07
N TYR A 882 -9.83 39.00 -34.06
CA TYR A 882 -8.82 37.95 -34.24
C TYR A 882 -9.36 36.73 -35.03
N ARG A 883 -10.62 36.36 -34.78
CA ARG A 883 -11.27 35.21 -35.43
C ARG A 883 -11.72 35.50 -36.86
N ARG A 884 -11.91 36.78 -37.19
CA ARG A 884 -12.44 37.23 -38.48
C ARG A 884 -11.34 37.65 -39.46
N LEU A 885 -10.12 37.90 -38.98
CA LEU A 885 -8.93 38.25 -39.77
C LEU A 885 -8.00 37.07 -40.08
N SER A 886 -8.45 35.81 -39.97
CA SER A 886 -7.71 34.66 -40.52
C SER A 886 -8.32 34.20 -41.85
N PRO A 887 -8.02 34.86 -42.99
CA PRO A 887 -8.30 34.33 -44.31
C PRO A 887 -7.29 33.24 -44.68
N ASP A 888 -7.79 32.28 -45.44
CA ASP A 888 -7.10 31.09 -45.95
C ASP A 888 -5.68 31.39 -46.44
N ARG A 889 -4.70 30.61 -45.96
CA ARG A 889 -3.37 30.57 -46.56
C ARG A 889 -3.16 29.30 -47.39
N ILE A 890 -3.32 29.53 -48.70
CA ILE A 890 -2.35 29.25 -49.76
C ILE A 890 -2.21 27.78 -50.18
N ASP A 891 -2.80 27.52 -51.35
CA ASP A 891 -2.30 26.61 -52.37
C ASP A 891 -0.82 26.90 -52.70
N VAL A 892 0.03 25.86 -52.70
CA VAL A 892 1.15 25.76 -53.65
C VAL A 892 0.97 24.44 -54.41
N PRO A 893 0.73 24.47 -55.73
CA PRO A 893 0.53 23.31 -56.61
C PRO A 893 1.84 22.89 -57.28
N PRO A 894 1.85 21.83 -58.13
CA PRO A 894 1.14 20.55 -58.07
C PRO A 894 2.02 19.39 -57.56
#